data_AF-A0A7S0B7P5-F1
#
_entry.id   AF-A0A7S0B7P5-F1
#
_cell.length_a   1.000
_cell.length_b   1.000
_cell.length_c   1.000
_cell.angle_alpha   90.00
_cell.angle_beta   90.00
_cell.angle_gamma   90.00
#
_symmetry.space_group_name_H-M   'P 1'
#
loop_
_entity.id
_entity.type
_entity.pdbx_description
1 polymer ?
#
loop_
_entity_poly.entity_id
_entity_poly.type
_entity_poly.pdbx_seq_one_letter_code
_entity_poly.pdbx_strand_id
1 'polypeptide(L)'
;RRPKQQAQAVEGSSRAEAAMPRRRRVLLATADASRVLELQHALSMYDVEVLIAPEDLPRDEAALRRALYQSGTDFWVKAVFWEETELLLAPESGSPHAAETATPGKAASASSTAPGIGRQQGLGAGPKPAVLRSRLLVHQLPAGVQKLVRESRTPLAAGADAAAAPELAVYEHELRGHLDPSRRKSGGHASCAWEDVFVVGAAGLSLSELEALHGRKVSPFAAAASKWIIEKLHYPTRKSTNFIREGFAPLKATVSFREEDSVGAFVLRSSYLNTAAAARCGLRDAFVAVANHGAFFRSARTRRELNYWLPGLNAGIPLTAKRDPIHEITFVAHDFGHFLLPDLVYTGRCTQSRNYRRTYVVYRMMSEAVSCVLADMLFVETLREAGYEYDWTLRRIHPLYLATGVRPLEAETCEVFLERLRVLLEANVDYCLKGDATRYLDLIRANGALDAQPDPSGAFTASSALDGFKEKYMPFFVEDYRWTNRNFGDMEVRAAELRAWWALAEPLAAASGAGVAGSSGLGLETVEQFMAAIGVGADGDVSSDDLIRRVLDRVIETRLRPVFTGEKPLQLASERARRTWAFARYMIGQSVIFARFPHVPESRDYAQQVVGFLCDRLQTAGAEAIGENEVATVRGLYSDYVGILAERCLITPDDAANFTEICPLFEPSFAFYDESKAFYHQLDEVQREILGG
;
A
#
# COMPACT_ATOMS: atom_id res chain seq x y z
N ARG A 1 -36.70 -24.15 32.00
CA ARG A 1 -36.74 -22.98 32.92
C ARG A 1 -35.39 -22.27 32.79
N ARG A 2 -35.17 -21.13 32.11
CA ARG A 2 -36.00 -20.05 31.56
C ARG A 2 -35.72 -19.88 30.04
N PRO A 3 -36.72 -19.52 29.21
CA PRO A 3 -36.49 -19.18 27.80
C PRO A 3 -36.10 -17.70 27.68
N LYS A 4 -35.07 -17.38 26.89
CA LYS A 4 -34.82 -16.00 26.45
C LYS A 4 -35.62 -15.77 25.18
N GLN A 5 -36.65 -14.95 25.33
CA GLN A 5 -37.51 -14.46 24.27
C GLN A 5 -36.69 -13.71 23.21
N GLN A 6 -36.87 -14.15 21.96
CA GLN A 6 -36.76 -13.30 20.78
C GLN A 6 -37.71 -12.11 20.96
N ALA A 7 -37.17 -10.91 20.88
CA ALA A 7 -37.95 -9.71 20.62
C ALA A 7 -37.52 -9.16 19.27
N GLN A 8 -38.51 -9.11 18.37
CA GLN A 8 -38.49 -8.44 17.09
C GLN A 8 -38.05 -6.98 17.26
N ALA A 9 -37.06 -6.56 16.49
CA ALA A 9 -36.87 -5.17 16.10
C ALA A 9 -36.84 -5.15 14.56
N VAL A 10 -38.02 -5.23 13.96
CA VAL A 10 -38.27 -4.76 12.60
C VAL A 10 -38.58 -3.28 12.75
N GLU A 11 -37.56 -2.44 12.72
CA GLU A 11 -37.70 -1.01 12.48
C GLU A 11 -36.66 -0.62 11.43
N GLY A 12 -37.15 0.05 10.38
CA GLY A 12 -36.41 0.38 9.17
C GLY A 12 -35.12 1.12 9.47
N SER A 13 -33.99 0.43 9.28
CA SER A 13 -32.73 1.09 8.98
C SER A 13 -32.88 1.71 7.59
N SER A 14 -33.27 2.98 7.54
CA SER A 14 -32.86 3.81 6.41
C SER A 14 -31.35 3.60 6.25
N ARG A 15 -30.93 3.37 5.00
CA ARG A 15 -29.51 3.27 4.65
C ARG A 15 -28.83 4.53 5.20
N ALA A 16 -28.11 4.40 6.31
CA ALA A 16 -26.99 5.28 6.56
C ALA A 16 -26.00 4.96 5.42
N GLU A 17 -26.12 5.68 4.30
CA GLU A 17 -25.08 5.76 3.29
C GLU A 17 -23.77 5.89 4.06
N ALA A 18 -22.88 4.92 3.88
CA ALA A 18 -21.59 4.94 4.55
C ALA A 18 -20.93 6.27 4.16
N ALA A 19 -20.82 7.16 5.14
CA ALA A 19 -20.33 8.50 4.92
C ALA A 19 -18.93 8.41 4.29
N MET A 20 -18.77 8.97 3.08
CA MET A 20 -17.45 9.00 2.42
C MET A 20 -16.38 9.52 3.38
N PRO A 21 -15.20 8.88 3.44
CA PRO A 21 -14.11 9.34 4.29
C PRO A 21 -13.68 10.73 3.85
N ARG A 22 -13.80 11.71 4.76
CA ARG A 22 -13.43 13.11 4.51
C ARG A 22 -11.91 13.25 4.37
N ARG A 23 -11.47 14.03 3.39
CA ARG A 23 -10.08 14.40 3.17
C ARG A 23 -9.52 15.14 4.38
N ARG A 24 -8.29 14.80 4.75
CA ARG A 24 -7.59 15.43 5.87
C ARG A 24 -6.72 16.56 5.34
N ARG A 25 -6.82 17.74 5.94
CA ARG A 25 -6.01 18.89 5.55
C ARG A 25 -5.09 19.36 6.66
N VAL A 26 -3.92 19.84 6.29
CA VAL A 26 -3.04 20.63 7.14
C VAL A 26 -2.86 21.99 6.47
N LEU A 27 -2.92 23.05 7.27
CA LEU A 27 -2.62 24.40 6.79
C LEU A 27 -1.18 24.74 7.19
N LEU A 28 -0.33 25.08 6.22
CA LEU A 28 1.04 25.51 6.44
C LEU A 28 1.13 27.03 6.28
N ALA A 29 1.45 27.72 7.37
CA ALA A 29 1.70 29.16 7.35
C ALA A 29 3.11 29.45 6.83
N THR A 30 3.21 29.56 5.50
CA THR A 30 4.45 29.89 4.79
C THR A 30 4.15 30.68 3.52
N ALA A 31 5.07 31.54 3.11
CA ALA A 31 5.06 32.16 1.79
C ALA A 31 5.87 31.37 0.75
N ASP A 32 6.60 30.32 1.18
CA ASP A 32 7.47 29.52 0.32
C ASP A 32 6.73 28.28 -0.21
N ALA A 33 6.40 28.29 -1.49
CA ALA A 33 5.74 27.18 -2.16
C ALA A 33 6.58 25.89 -2.15
N SER A 34 7.92 25.97 -2.07
CA SER A 34 8.77 24.79 -2.03
C SER A 34 8.57 23.99 -0.73
N ARG A 35 8.32 24.67 0.39
CA ARG A 35 8.01 24.04 1.69
C ARG A 35 6.69 23.29 1.67
N VAL A 36 5.70 23.82 0.94
CA VAL A 36 4.42 23.15 0.74
C VAL A 36 4.64 21.84 -0.01
N LEU A 37 5.42 21.85 -1.10
CA LEU A 37 5.72 20.65 -1.87
C LEU A 37 6.48 19.60 -1.05
N GLU A 38 7.49 20.03 -0.29
CA GLU A 38 8.26 19.16 0.61
C GLU A 38 7.35 18.45 1.63
N LEU A 39 6.47 19.20 2.30
CA LEU A 39 5.54 18.65 3.26
C LEU A 39 4.42 17.83 2.60
N GLN A 40 3.93 18.26 1.43
CA GLN A 40 2.89 17.56 0.67
C GLN A 40 3.38 16.19 0.22
N HIS A 41 4.64 16.06 -0.18
CA HIS A 41 5.24 14.75 -0.50
C HIS A 41 5.18 13.79 0.69
N ALA A 42 5.56 14.27 1.89
CA ALA A 42 5.53 13.46 3.10
C ALA A 42 4.10 13.07 3.52
N LEU A 43 3.15 14.00 3.40
CA LEU A 43 1.79 13.86 3.90
C LEU A 43 0.81 13.21 2.91
N SER A 44 1.08 13.29 1.60
CA SER A 44 0.27 12.63 0.56
C SER A 44 0.27 11.13 0.72
N MET A 45 1.40 10.54 1.15
CA MET A 45 1.54 9.11 1.47
C MET A 45 0.62 8.65 2.60
N TYR A 46 0.10 9.60 3.38
CA TYR A 46 -0.90 9.38 4.40
C TYR A 46 -2.27 9.88 3.98
N ASP A 47 -2.54 10.32 2.75
CA ASP A 47 -3.83 10.94 2.38
C ASP A 47 -4.16 12.10 3.34
N VAL A 48 -3.20 13.02 3.39
CA VAL A 48 -3.29 14.33 4.03
C VAL A 48 -2.83 15.37 3.01
N GLU A 49 -3.72 16.30 2.69
CA GLU A 49 -3.49 17.42 1.79
C GLU A 49 -2.88 18.60 2.58
N VAL A 50 -1.93 19.30 1.97
CA VAL A 50 -1.26 20.47 2.53
C VAL A 50 -1.70 21.69 1.74
N LEU A 51 -2.27 22.66 2.45
CA LEU A 51 -2.68 23.94 1.88
C LEU A 51 -1.88 25.08 2.50
N ILE A 52 -1.68 26.15 1.75
CA ILE A 52 -1.12 27.39 2.28
C ILE A 52 -2.17 28.03 3.20
N ALA A 53 -1.79 28.36 4.42
CA ALA A 53 -2.64 29.15 5.31
C ALA A 53 -2.76 30.59 4.78
N PRO A 54 -3.86 31.32 5.06
CA PRO A 54 -3.96 32.74 4.72
C PRO A 54 -2.72 33.51 5.22
N GLU A 55 -2.14 34.38 4.38
CA GLU A 55 -0.89 35.10 4.69
C GLU A 55 -0.94 35.90 6.00
N ASP A 56 -2.15 36.31 6.39
CA ASP A 56 -2.44 37.11 7.57
C ASP A 56 -2.93 36.28 8.76
N LEU A 57 -2.94 34.93 8.70
CA LEU A 57 -3.49 34.08 9.76
C LEU A 57 -2.80 34.39 11.11
N PRO A 58 -3.48 35.06 12.04
CA PRO A 58 -2.85 35.43 13.31
C PRO A 58 -2.54 34.19 14.14
N ARG A 59 -1.46 34.23 14.92
CA ARG A 59 -1.15 33.20 15.92
C ARG A 59 -2.02 33.30 17.18
N ASP A 60 -3.09 34.11 17.16
CA ASP A 60 -4.03 34.19 18.26
C ASP A 60 -4.99 33.00 18.30
N GLU A 61 -5.49 32.71 19.50
CA GLU A 61 -6.32 31.55 19.75
C GLU A 61 -7.62 31.55 18.93
N ALA A 62 -8.24 32.71 18.71
CA ALA A 62 -9.51 32.80 18.00
C ALA A 62 -9.33 32.50 16.51
N ALA A 63 -8.25 33.00 15.89
CA ALA A 63 -7.90 32.68 14.51
C ALA A 63 -7.57 31.20 14.32
N LEU A 64 -6.75 30.64 15.21
CA LEU A 64 -6.40 29.21 15.21
C LEU A 64 -7.64 28.32 15.36
N ARG A 65 -8.55 28.66 16.28
CA ARG A 65 -9.84 27.97 16.44
C ARG A 65 -10.63 28.05 15.15
N ARG A 66 -10.81 29.24 14.55
CA ARG A 66 -11.53 29.36 13.28
C ARG A 66 -10.95 28.45 12.20
N ALA A 67 -9.63 28.44 12.03
CA ALA A 67 -8.96 27.59 11.05
C ALA A 67 -9.13 26.08 11.33
N LEU A 68 -8.96 25.64 12.58
CA LEU A 68 -9.04 24.22 12.94
C LEU A 68 -10.47 23.66 12.97
N TYR A 69 -11.46 24.51 13.24
CA TYR A 69 -12.87 24.13 13.16
C TYR A 69 -13.42 24.21 11.73
N GLN A 70 -12.64 24.66 10.74
CA GLN A 70 -13.02 24.58 9.33
C GLN A 70 -13.17 23.12 8.93
N SER A 71 -14.38 22.81 8.47
CA SER A 71 -14.77 21.46 8.11
C SER A 71 -15.90 21.57 7.08
N GLY A 72 -15.71 20.92 5.92
CA GLY A 72 -16.68 20.84 4.83
C GLY A 72 -17.34 19.46 4.77
N THR A 73 -18.27 19.25 3.85
CA THR A 73 -18.88 17.92 3.64
C THR A 73 -17.85 16.85 3.26
N ASP A 74 -16.73 17.27 2.65
CA ASP A 74 -15.68 16.46 2.04
C ASP A 74 -14.31 16.57 2.73
N PHE A 75 -14.08 17.54 3.63
CA PHE A 75 -12.78 17.70 4.30
C PHE A 75 -12.86 18.20 5.75
N TRP A 76 -11.77 18.04 6.51
CA TRP A 76 -11.56 18.73 7.79
C TRP A 76 -10.08 19.11 8.00
N VAL A 77 -9.83 20.17 8.77
CA VAL A 77 -8.48 20.63 9.10
C VAL A 77 -7.96 19.91 10.34
N LYS A 78 -6.87 19.16 10.18
CA LYS A 78 -6.24 18.37 11.24
C LYS A 78 -5.30 19.20 12.10
N ALA A 79 -4.55 20.11 11.49
CA ALA A 79 -3.57 20.93 12.17
C ALA A 79 -3.22 22.19 11.36
N VAL A 80 -2.69 23.20 12.05
CA VAL A 80 -2.06 24.38 11.45
C VAL A 80 -0.59 24.40 11.86
N PHE A 81 0.29 24.54 10.89
CA PHE A 81 1.75 24.46 11.04
C PHE A 81 2.39 25.82 10.82
N TRP A 82 3.39 26.15 11.65
CA TRP A 82 4.38 27.19 11.38
C TRP A 82 5.77 26.59 11.39
N GLU A 83 6.63 27.07 10.50
CA GLU A 83 8.04 26.74 10.45
C GLU A 83 8.88 27.88 11.05
N GLU A 84 9.87 27.52 11.86
CA GLU A 84 10.95 28.41 12.28
C GLU A 84 12.28 27.71 11.98
N THR A 85 13.08 28.25 11.07
CA THR A 85 14.38 27.68 10.66
C THR A 85 15.51 28.67 10.98
N GLU A 86 16.52 28.19 11.70
CA GLU A 86 17.69 28.96 12.13
C GLU A 86 19.00 28.28 11.74
N LEU A 87 19.99 29.08 11.35
CA LEU A 87 21.36 28.65 11.07
C LEU A 87 22.28 29.18 12.17
N LEU A 88 22.81 28.27 12.97
CA LEU A 88 23.68 28.56 14.11
C LEU A 88 25.13 28.32 13.72
N LEU A 89 25.98 29.33 13.82
CA LEU A 89 27.43 29.20 13.60
C LEU A 89 28.11 28.83 14.91
N ALA A 90 29.04 27.89 14.88
CA ALA A 90 29.87 27.63 16.04
C ALA A 90 30.73 28.87 16.36
N PRO A 91 30.89 29.25 17.64
CA PRO A 91 31.80 30.32 18.00
C PRO A 91 33.21 29.96 17.55
N GLU A 92 33.91 30.90 16.90
CA GLU A 92 35.32 30.72 16.53
C GLU A 92 36.09 30.41 17.83
N SER A 93 36.73 29.25 17.88
CA SER A 93 37.41 28.73 19.06
C SER A 93 38.51 29.72 19.48
N GLY A 94 38.20 30.59 20.45
CA GLY A 94 39.11 31.65 20.87
C GLY A 94 38.57 32.70 21.84
N SER A 95 37.70 32.36 22.81
CA SER A 95 37.70 32.99 24.15
C SER A 95 36.65 32.34 25.07
N PRO A 96 37.02 31.74 26.21
CA PRO A 96 36.08 31.21 27.18
C PRO A 96 35.69 32.31 28.18
N HIS A 97 34.90 33.30 27.80
CA HIS A 97 34.15 34.11 28.77
C HIS A 97 32.96 34.84 28.15
N ALA A 98 31.84 34.77 28.89
CA ALA A 98 30.55 35.47 28.74
C ALA A 98 29.42 34.66 28.08
N ALA A 99 28.90 33.67 28.82
CA ALA A 99 27.51 33.28 28.72
C ALA A 99 26.67 34.26 29.57
N GLU A 100 26.16 35.33 28.96
CA GLU A 100 25.04 36.08 29.53
C GLU A 100 23.75 35.60 28.89
N THR A 101 22.97 34.88 29.70
CA THR A 101 21.59 34.52 29.43
C THR A 101 20.71 35.76 29.44
N ALA A 102 20.17 36.15 28.28
CA ALA A 102 19.08 37.11 28.20
C ALA A 102 17.73 36.38 28.33
N THR A 103 17.02 36.64 29.42
CA THR A 103 15.63 36.21 29.67
C THR A 103 14.62 36.85 28.70
N PRO A 104 13.46 36.22 28.44
CA PRO A 104 12.60 36.51 27.30
C PRO A 104 11.61 37.65 27.57
N GLY A 105 11.58 38.64 26.68
CA GLY A 105 10.61 39.75 26.71
C GLY A 105 9.99 40.00 25.34
N LYS A 106 8.69 39.72 25.23
CA LYS A 106 7.72 40.17 24.20
C LYS A 106 8.11 39.97 22.73
N ALA A 107 7.68 38.84 22.17
CA ALA A 107 7.60 38.63 20.73
C ALA A 107 6.47 39.47 20.12
N ALA A 108 6.83 40.51 19.36
CA ALA A 108 5.97 41.14 18.38
C ALA A 108 6.26 40.51 17.00
N SER A 109 5.19 40.31 16.23
CA SER A 109 5.19 39.77 14.88
C SER A 109 6.20 40.45 13.96
N ALA A 110 7.01 39.66 13.24
CA ALA A 110 7.70 40.12 12.05
C ALA A 110 7.57 39.06 10.95
N SER A 111 7.23 39.58 9.77
CA SER A 111 6.97 38.86 8.53
C SER A 111 8.15 38.02 8.06
N SER A 112 7.86 37.07 7.16
CA SER A 112 8.83 36.35 6.34
C SER A 112 9.54 37.27 5.34
N THR A 113 10.23 38.28 5.83
CA THR A 113 11.33 38.88 5.08
C THR A 113 12.57 38.12 5.51
N ALA A 114 13.14 37.36 4.58
CA ALA A 114 14.48 36.83 4.73
C ALA A 114 15.37 37.95 5.28
N PRO A 115 16.16 37.73 6.36
CA PRO A 115 17.08 38.75 6.81
C PRO A 115 17.99 39.04 5.62
N GLY A 116 17.83 40.24 5.06
CA GLY A 116 18.73 40.77 4.06
C GLY A 116 20.13 40.63 4.65
N ILE A 117 20.97 39.83 3.99
CA ILE A 117 22.37 39.65 4.35
C ILE A 117 23.03 41.02 4.15
N GLY A 118 22.97 41.85 5.20
CA GLY A 118 23.78 43.04 5.32
C GLY A 118 25.23 42.59 5.21
N ARG A 119 25.91 43.05 4.15
CA ARG A 119 27.36 42.97 3.89
C ARG A 119 28.10 41.94 4.77
N GLN A 120 28.23 40.71 4.26
CA GLN A 120 29.23 39.75 4.72
C GLN A 120 30.64 40.31 4.46
N GLN A 121 31.16 41.09 5.40
CA GLN A 121 32.60 41.30 5.54
C GLN A 121 33.04 40.47 6.75
N GLY A 122 33.66 39.31 6.51
CA GLY A 122 34.26 38.51 7.59
C GLY A 122 34.07 36.99 7.54
N LEU A 123 33.50 36.41 6.49
CA LEU A 123 33.60 34.96 6.30
C LEU A 123 34.98 34.64 5.70
N GLY A 124 35.94 34.26 6.55
CA GLY A 124 37.20 33.66 6.11
C GLY A 124 36.94 32.45 5.20
N ALA A 125 37.85 32.20 4.26
CA ALA A 125 37.65 31.27 3.13
C ALA A 125 37.56 29.77 3.50
N GLY A 126 37.54 29.41 4.78
CA GLY A 126 37.53 28.02 5.25
C GLY A 126 36.14 27.52 5.69
N PRO A 127 35.94 26.19 5.76
CA PRO A 127 34.73 25.58 6.29
C PRO A 127 34.44 26.07 7.71
N LYS A 128 33.24 26.61 7.96
CA LYS A 128 32.82 27.03 9.30
C LYS A 128 31.79 26.06 9.87
N PRO A 129 32.04 25.40 11.02
CA PRO A 129 31.06 24.51 11.62
C PRO A 129 29.73 25.22 11.88
N ALA A 130 28.63 24.57 11.53
CA ALA A 130 27.30 25.14 11.61
C ALA A 130 26.27 24.06 11.97
N VAL A 131 25.17 24.51 12.58
CA VAL A 131 23.99 23.70 12.85
C VAL A 131 22.79 24.37 12.21
N LEU A 132 22.11 23.64 11.34
CA LEU A 132 20.85 24.07 10.77
C LEU A 132 19.72 23.43 11.59
N ARG A 133 18.90 24.25 12.25
CA ARG A 133 17.81 23.78 13.10
C ARG A 133 16.48 24.24 12.51
N SER A 134 15.50 23.34 12.46
CA SER A 134 14.12 23.69 12.14
C SER A 134 13.20 23.25 13.27
N ARG A 135 12.26 24.12 13.62
CA ARG A 135 11.12 23.86 14.50
C ARG A 135 9.84 23.92 13.70
N LEU A 136 9.03 22.89 13.84
CA LEU A 136 7.66 22.83 13.37
C LEU A 136 6.72 23.04 14.55
N LEU A 137 6.10 24.21 14.61
CA LEU A 137 5.07 24.55 15.58
C LEU A 137 3.73 24.04 15.06
N VAL A 138 3.12 23.11 15.79
CA VAL A 138 1.88 22.46 15.38
C VAL A 138 0.77 22.82 16.33
N HIS A 139 -0.24 23.53 15.82
CA HIS A 139 -1.49 23.78 16.52
C HIS A 139 -2.55 22.78 16.08
N GLN A 140 -3.21 22.13 17.05
CA GLN A 140 -4.25 21.14 16.78
C GLN A 140 -5.32 21.17 17.87
N LEU A 141 -6.54 20.71 17.57
CA LEU A 141 -7.57 20.56 18.61
C LEU A 141 -7.26 19.34 19.50
N PRO A 142 -7.74 19.30 20.75
CA PRO A 142 -7.66 18.11 21.58
C PRO A 142 -8.31 16.90 20.88
N ALA A 143 -7.80 15.69 21.13
CA ALA A 143 -8.21 14.48 20.40
C ALA A 143 -9.74 14.23 20.42
N GLY A 144 -10.41 14.47 21.55
CA GLY A 144 -11.86 14.36 21.68
C GLY A 144 -12.62 15.33 20.77
N VAL A 145 -12.09 16.55 20.58
CA VAL A 145 -12.68 17.57 19.71
C VAL A 145 -12.37 17.30 18.24
N GLN A 146 -11.15 16.84 17.90
CA GLN A 146 -10.86 16.40 16.53
C GLN A 146 -11.82 15.31 16.07
N LYS A 147 -12.16 14.37 16.96
CA LYS A 147 -13.15 13.33 16.67
C LYS A 147 -14.51 13.94 16.30
N LEU A 148 -14.98 14.91 17.09
CA LEU A 148 -16.24 15.62 16.83
C LEU A 148 -16.21 16.41 15.52
N VAL A 149 -15.14 17.17 15.26
CA VAL A 149 -14.99 17.94 14.00
C VAL A 149 -14.98 17.01 12.79
N ARG A 150 -14.27 15.88 12.89
CA ARG A 150 -14.21 14.85 11.84
C ARG A 150 -15.58 14.23 11.57
N GLU A 151 -16.37 14.00 12.60
CA GLU A 151 -17.71 13.38 12.50
C GLU A 151 -18.80 14.41 12.12
N SER A 152 -18.60 15.70 12.39
CA SER A 152 -19.51 16.78 12.00
C SER A 152 -19.45 17.05 10.50
N ARG A 153 -20.57 16.88 9.80
CA ARG A 153 -20.72 17.18 8.37
C ARG A 153 -21.07 18.64 8.07
N THR A 154 -21.42 19.39 9.11
CA THR A 154 -21.62 20.84 9.03
C THR A 154 -20.45 21.57 9.70
N PRO A 155 -20.10 22.78 9.23
CA PRO A 155 -19.15 23.63 9.93
C PRO A 155 -19.60 23.81 11.38
N LEU A 156 -18.78 23.37 12.33
CA LEU A 156 -19.02 23.65 13.73
C LEU A 156 -18.72 25.13 13.95
N ALA A 157 -19.72 25.90 14.40
CA ALA A 157 -19.52 27.32 14.68
C ALA A 157 -18.43 27.48 15.75
N ALA A 158 -17.33 28.13 15.39
CA ALA A 158 -16.21 28.41 16.29
C ALA A 158 -16.58 29.34 17.48
N GLY A 159 -17.81 29.86 17.50
CA GLY A 159 -18.31 30.87 18.44
C GLY A 159 -19.11 30.36 19.64
N ALA A 160 -19.14 29.05 19.92
CA ALA A 160 -19.68 28.59 21.19
C ALA A 160 -18.60 28.67 22.28
N ASP A 161 -18.86 29.37 23.38
CA ASP A 161 -17.98 29.53 24.55
C ASP A 161 -17.51 28.20 25.22
N ALA A 162 -17.93 27.04 24.68
CA ALA A 162 -17.53 25.70 25.08
C ALA A 162 -16.46 25.04 24.16
N ALA A 163 -15.94 25.74 23.14
CA ALA A 163 -14.91 25.21 22.25
C ALA A 163 -13.54 25.13 22.96
N ALA A 164 -12.87 23.97 22.88
CA ALA A 164 -11.58 23.76 23.52
C ALA A 164 -10.47 24.56 22.83
N ALA A 165 -9.50 25.05 23.61
CA ALA A 165 -8.33 25.73 23.10
C ALA A 165 -7.46 24.79 22.23
N PRO A 166 -6.89 25.27 21.11
CA PRO A 166 -5.87 24.52 20.37
C PRO A 166 -4.64 24.26 21.25
N GLU A 167 -4.13 23.04 21.18
CA GLU A 167 -2.88 22.62 21.80
C GLU A 167 -1.70 22.94 20.87
N LEU A 168 -0.61 23.45 21.42
CA LEU A 168 0.67 23.64 20.72
C LEU A 168 1.62 22.49 21.04
N ALA A 169 2.12 21.84 19.99
CA ALA A 169 3.24 20.90 20.06
C ALA A 169 4.40 21.44 19.21
N VAL A 170 5.65 21.24 19.68
CA VAL A 170 6.86 21.68 18.98
C VAL A 170 7.66 20.44 18.58
N TYR A 171 7.94 20.31 17.28
CA TYR A 171 8.80 19.26 16.76
C TYR A 171 10.07 19.91 16.22
N GLU A 172 11.23 19.50 16.73
CA GLU A 172 12.50 20.11 16.38
C GLU A 172 13.44 19.08 15.77
N HIS A 173 14.24 19.48 14.78
CA HIS A 173 15.37 18.70 14.29
C HIS A 173 16.59 19.58 14.04
N GLU A 174 17.76 19.06 14.40
CA GLU A 174 19.06 19.70 14.16
C GLU A 174 19.86 18.88 13.16
N LEU A 175 20.32 19.55 12.11
CA LEU A 175 21.23 19.01 11.13
C LEU A 175 22.61 19.61 11.35
N ARG A 176 23.59 18.77 11.68
CA ARG A 176 24.97 19.20 11.92
C ARG A 176 25.77 19.19 10.64
N GLY A 177 26.58 20.22 10.43
CA GLY A 177 27.35 20.39 9.21
C GLY A 177 28.36 21.53 9.28
N HIS A 178 28.66 22.08 8.12
CA HIS A 178 29.48 23.28 8.01
C HIS A 178 29.07 24.10 6.79
N LEU A 179 29.37 25.38 6.81
CA LEU A 179 29.26 26.24 5.63
C LEU A 179 30.54 26.14 4.81
N ASP A 180 30.38 25.82 3.54
CA ASP A 180 31.41 25.83 2.51
C ASP A 180 31.02 26.82 1.41
N PRO A 181 31.46 28.08 1.50
CA PRO A 181 31.16 29.10 0.49
C PRO A 181 31.65 28.76 -0.92
N SER A 182 32.60 27.82 -1.07
CA SER A 182 33.14 27.43 -2.38
C SER A 182 32.13 26.64 -3.22
N ARG A 183 31.11 26.03 -2.60
CA ARG A 183 30.04 25.29 -3.28
C ARG A 183 28.92 26.18 -3.82
N ARG A 184 29.02 27.49 -3.63
CA ARG A 184 28.00 28.45 -4.06
C ARG A 184 27.79 28.37 -5.57
N LYS A 185 26.53 28.19 -5.99
CA LYS A 185 26.17 28.17 -7.41
C LYS A 185 25.92 29.59 -7.91
N SER A 186 26.62 30.00 -8.97
CA SER A 186 26.40 31.29 -9.64
C SER A 186 24.99 31.32 -10.27
N GLY A 187 24.11 32.18 -9.76
CA GLY A 187 22.72 32.33 -10.23
C GLY A 187 21.64 31.63 -9.39
N GLY A 188 21.96 31.14 -8.19
CA GLY A 188 20.96 30.53 -7.29
C GLY A 188 19.81 31.48 -6.92
N HIS A 189 18.59 30.95 -6.86
CA HIS A 189 17.40 31.69 -6.39
C HIS A 189 17.61 32.21 -4.96
N ALA A 190 17.25 33.48 -4.74
CA ALA A 190 17.44 34.16 -3.46
C ALA A 190 16.64 33.58 -2.27
N SER A 191 15.68 32.68 -2.51
CA SER A 191 14.76 32.17 -1.48
C SER A 191 15.39 31.20 -0.48
N CYS A 192 16.52 30.56 -0.79
CA CYS A 192 17.19 29.59 0.10
C CYS A 192 18.71 29.77 0.08
N ALA A 193 19.17 30.89 0.64
CA ALA A 193 20.54 31.41 0.53
C ALA A 193 21.67 30.53 1.13
N TRP A 194 21.38 29.34 1.65
CA TRP A 194 22.37 28.46 2.30
C TRP A 194 22.34 27.00 1.82
N GLU A 195 21.41 26.57 0.97
CA GLU A 195 21.30 25.15 0.60
C GLU A 195 22.44 24.63 -0.28
N ASP A 196 23.05 25.51 -1.07
CA ASP A 196 24.19 25.20 -1.92
C ASP A 196 25.51 25.16 -1.13
N VAL A 197 25.58 25.89 0.00
CA VAL A 197 26.80 26.04 0.81
C VAL A 197 26.76 25.27 2.14
N PHE A 198 25.59 24.89 2.65
CA PHE A 198 25.48 24.10 3.88
C PHE A 198 25.73 22.62 3.57
N VAL A 199 26.89 22.11 3.99
CA VAL A 199 27.33 20.73 3.81
C VAL A 199 26.92 19.92 5.03
N VAL A 200 26.11 18.89 4.80
CA VAL A 200 25.65 17.96 5.84
C VAL A 200 26.84 17.12 6.29
N GLY A 201 27.17 17.17 7.58
CA GLY A 201 28.39 16.53 8.10
C GLY A 201 28.43 15.03 7.86
N ALA A 202 27.29 14.35 8.01
CA ALA A 202 27.19 12.91 7.84
C ALA A 202 27.25 12.45 6.37
N ALA A 203 26.81 13.30 5.43
CA ALA A 203 26.77 12.96 4.01
C ALA A 203 28.00 13.49 3.23
N GLY A 204 28.65 14.56 3.72
CA GLY A 204 29.70 15.26 2.98
C GLY A 204 29.19 16.04 1.75
N LEU A 205 27.87 16.11 1.58
CA LEU A 205 27.18 16.76 0.47
C LEU A 205 26.40 17.98 0.96
N SER A 206 26.25 18.98 0.10
CA SER A 206 25.33 20.09 0.37
C SER A 206 23.88 19.65 0.20
N LEU A 207 22.95 20.40 0.78
CA LEU A 207 21.52 20.11 0.64
C LEU A 207 21.06 20.17 -0.82
N SER A 208 21.61 21.08 -1.62
CA SER A 208 21.35 21.15 -3.06
C SER A 208 21.92 19.96 -3.83
N GLU A 209 23.07 19.43 -3.42
CA GLU A 209 23.64 18.21 -4.02
C GLU A 209 22.83 16.97 -3.65
N LEU A 210 22.37 16.87 -2.41
CA LEU A 210 21.45 15.80 -1.98
C LEU A 210 20.16 15.83 -2.79
N GLU A 211 19.56 17.01 -2.97
CA GLU A 211 18.38 17.17 -3.81
C GLU A 211 18.64 16.77 -5.26
N ALA A 212 19.77 17.17 -5.84
CA ALA A 212 20.14 16.80 -7.21
C ALA A 212 20.38 15.29 -7.36
N LEU A 213 20.92 14.63 -6.33
CA LEU A 213 21.25 13.20 -6.35
C LEU A 213 20.02 12.30 -6.24
N HIS A 214 19.03 12.70 -5.45
CA HIS A 214 17.86 11.87 -5.13
C HIS A 214 16.54 12.40 -5.67
N GLY A 215 16.56 13.56 -6.34
CA GLY A 215 15.36 14.35 -6.64
C GLY A 215 14.73 15.01 -5.41
N ARG A 216 15.27 14.78 -4.20
CA ARG A 216 14.78 15.33 -2.93
C ARG A 216 15.87 15.40 -1.87
N LYS A 217 15.83 16.41 -1.01
CA LYS A 217 16.67 16.52 0.19
C LYS A 217 15.89 16.14 1.44
N VAL A 218 16.57 15.62 2.46
CA VAL A 218 16.01 15.53 3.82
C VAL A 218 16.45 16.77 4.58
N SER A 219 15.62 17.80 4.55
CA SER A 219 15.87 19.01 5.35
C SER A 219 15.53 18.78 6.83
N PRO A 220 16.04 19.61 7.76
CA PRO A 220 15.59 19.56 9.15
C PRO A 220 14.08 19.84 9.30
N PHE A 221 13.46 20.59 8.38
CA PHE A 221 12.02 20.78 8.34
C PHE A 221 11.28 19.46 8.03
N ALA A 222 11.68 18.73 6.98
CA ALA A 222 11.12 17.41 6.68
C ALA A 222 11.34 16.41 7.82
N ALA A 223 12.51 16.45 8.47
CA ALA A 223 12.80 15.59 9.62
C ALA A 223 11.95 15.95 10.85
N ALA A 224 11.69 17.23 11.12
CA ALA A 224 10.77 17.69 12.15
C ALA A 224 9.32 17.26 11.86
N ALA A 225 8.87 17.42 10.61
CA ALA A 225 7.57 16.94 10.17
C ALA A 225 7.43 15.42 10.31
N SER A 226 8.51 14.67 10.04
CA SER A 226 8.52 13.21 10.22
C SER A 226 8.27 12.78 11.67
N LYS A 227 8.77 13.54 12.65
CA LYS A 227 8.46 13.29 14.08
C LYS A 227 6.96 13.46 14.36
N TRP A 228 6.33 14.48 13.80
CA TRP A 228 4.87 14.67 13.89
C TRP A 228 4.09 13.54 13.20
N ILE A 229 4.53 13.10 12.02
CA ILE A 229 3.92 11.98 11.29
C ILE A 229 3.94 10.70 12.15
N ILE A 230 5.11 10.37 12.72
CA ILE A 230 5.27 9.19 13.59
C ILE A 230 4.34 9.30 14.80
N GLU A 231 4.24 10.48 15.43
CA GLU A 231 3.42 10.64 16.63
C GLU A 231 1.92 10.66 16.33
N LYS A 232 1.49 11.31 15.23
CA LYS A 232 0.08 11.67 15.01
C LYS A 232 -0.61 10.91 13.88
N LEU A 233 0.14 10.30 12.97
CA LEU A 233 -0.41 9.58 11.81
C LEU A 233 -0.18 8.07 11.84
N HIS A 234 0.85 7.59 12.55
CA HIS A 234 0.99 6.16 12.78
C HIS A 234 -0.16 5.65 13.66
N TYR A 235 -0.58 4.41 13.41
CA TYR A 235 -1.60 3.79 14.23
C TYR A 235 -1.03 3.49 15.62
N PRO A 236 -1.77 3.81 16.70
CA PRO A 236 -1.31 3.52 18.07
C PRO A 236 -1.18 2.01 18.31
N THR A 237 -1.99 1.22 17.61
CA THR A 237 -1.94 -0.24 17.57
C THR A 237 -1.93 -0.69 16.13
N ARG A 238 -1.20 -1.76 15.83
CA ARG A 238 -1.20 -2.34 14.47
C ARG A 238 -2.59 -2.83 14.09
N LYS A 239 -2.89 -2.77 12.79
CA LYS A 239 -4.15 -3.27 12.22
C LYS A 239 -4.21 -4.78 12.31
N SER A 240 -5.34 -5.32 12.73
CA SER A 240 -5.57 -6.75 12.87
C SER A 240 -7.01 -7.08 12.51
N THR A 241 -7.29 -8.36 12.32
CA THR A 241 -8.64 -8.92 12.24
C THR A 241 -9.40 -8.76 13.57
N ASN A 242 -10.71 -8.59 13.48
CA ASN A 242 -11.60 -8.49 14.63
C ASN A 242 -12.06 -9.86 15.12
N PHE A 243 -12.39 -10.75 14.19
CA PHE A 243 -13.13 -11.99 14.47
C PHE A 243 -12.31 -13.24 14.21
N ILE A 244 -11.48 -13.25 13.16
CA ILE A 244 -10.72 -14.44 12.79
C ILE A 244 -9.42 -14.47 13.57
N ARG A 245 -9.49 -15.02 14.78
CA ARG A 245 -8.35 -15.13 15.72
C ARG A 245 -8.03 -16.56 16.13
N GLU A 246 -8.74 -17.55 15.59
CA GLU A 246 -8.55 -18.96 15.93
C GLU A 246 -7.09 -19.38 15.68
N GLY A 247 -6.32 -19.54 16.75
CA GLY A 247 -4.91 -19.93 16.69
C GLY A 247 -3.97 -18.87 16.11
N PHE A 248 -4.37 -17.59 16.06
CA PHE A 248 -3.59 -16.49 15.52
C PHE A 248 -3.56 -15.31 16.51
N ALA A 249 -2.37 -15.01 17.05
CA ALA A 249 -2.18 -13.86 17.94
C ALA A 249 -1.98 -12.57 17.13
N PRO A 250 -2.31 -11.39 17.68
CA PRO A 250 -1.95 -10.13 17.04
C PRO A 250 -0.43 -10.05 16.80
N LEU A 251 -0.04 -9.71 15.57
CA LEU A 251 1.37 -9.65 15.20
C LEU A 251 2.12 -8.58 16.02
N LYS A 252 3.32 -8.95 16.47
CA LYS A 252 4.21 -8.04 17.22
C LYS A 252 5.02 -7.10 16.33
N ALA A 253 5.12 -7.42 15.04
CA ALA A 253 5.78 -6.64 13.99
C ALA A 253 4.82 -6.43 12.82
N THR A 254 5.12 -5.51 11.90
CA THR A 254 4.28 -5.33 10.71
C THR A 254 4.30 -6.58 9.84
N VAL A 255 5.48 -7.18 9.68
CA VAL A 255 5.67 -8.50 9.06
C VAL A 255 6.40 -9.41 10.04
N SER A 256 5.91 -10.64 10.21
CA SER A 256 6.52 -11.66 11.06
C SER A 256 6.67 -12.98 10.32
N PHE A 257 7.73 -13.71 10.65
CA PHE A 257 8.08 -15.02 10.07
C PHE A 257 8.21 -16.11 11.13
N ARG A 258 7.68 -15.86 12.32
CA ARG A 258 7.63 -16.84 13.42
C ARG A 258 6.62 -17.93 13.09
N GLU A 259 6.83 -19.10 13.66
CA GLU A 259 5.92 -20.23 13.46
C GLU A 259 4.48 -19.94 13.90
N GLU A 260 4.29 -19.22 15.02
CA GLU A 260 2.95 -18.84 15.49
C GLU A 260 2.19 -17.89 14.54
N ASP A 261 2.92 -17.19 13.66
CA ASP A 261 2.39 -16.20 12.73
C ASP A 261 2.25 -16.77 11.30
N SER A 262 2.48 -18.07 11.13
CA SER A 262 2.50 -18.77 9.85
C SER A 262 1.15 -18.77 9.16
N VAL A 263 1.15 -18.38 7.88
CA VAL A 263 -0.03 -18.53 6.99
C VAL A 263 -0.43 -19.99 6.86
N GLY A 264 0.53 -20.93 6.84
CA GLY A 264 0.22 -22.35 6.80
C GLY A 264 -0.48 -22.84 8.07
N ALA A 265 -0.06 -22.36 9.25
CA ALA A 265 -0.74 -22.68 10.51
C ALA A 265 -2.17 -22.11 10.54
N PHE A 266 -2.38 -20.89 10.03
CA PHE A 266 -3.71 -20.29 9.88
C PHE A 266 -4.59 -21.11 8.93
N VAL A 267 -4.07 -21.49 7.76
CA VAL A 267 -4.80 -22.31 6.77
C VAL A 267 -5.22 -23.64 7.38
N LEU A 268 -4.39 -24.31 8.19
CA LEU A 268 -4.77 -25.58 8.83
C LEU A 268 -5.84 -25.45 9.90
N ARG A 269 -5.79 -24.35 10.68
CA ARG A 269 -6.63 -24.19 11.87
C ARG A 269 -7.98 -23.56 11.57
N SER A 270 -8.08 -22.77 10.50
CA SER A 270 -9.29 -22.03 10.17
C SER A 270 -10.44 -22.98 9.78
N SER A 271 -11.46 -23.03 10.61
CA SER A 271 -12.69 -23.79 10.33
C SER A 271 -13.45 -23.26 9.09
N TYR A 272 -13.26 -21.99 8.74
CA TYR A 272 -13.82 -21.38 7.53
C TYR A 272 -13.14 -21.87 6.25
N LEU A 273 -11.81 -22.03 6.24
CA LEU A 273 -11.05 -22.44 5.04
C LEU A 273 -11.07 -23.96 4.81
N ASN A 274 -11.45 -24.74 5.83
CA ASN A 274 -11.47 -26.20 5.79
C ASN A 274 -12.88 -26.79 5.88
N THR A 275 -13.88 -26.15 5.29
CA THR A 275 -15.21 -26.76 5.17
C THR A 275 -15.14 -28.04 4.32
N ALA A 276 -16.07 -28.98 4.55
CA ALA A 276 -16.14 -30.20 3.74
C ALA A 276 -16.30 -29.90 2.24
N ALA A 277 -17.05 -28.84 1.90
CA ALA A 277 -17.21 -28.38 0.53
C ALA A 277 -15.90 -27.83 -0.06
N ALA A 278 -15.17 -26.98 0.66
CA ALA A 278 -13.89 -26.42 0.21
C ALA A 278 -12.81 -27.51 0.01
N ALA A 279 -12.80 -28.54 0.87
CA ALA A 279 -11.91 -29.68 0.70
C ALA A 279 -12.29 -30.54 -0.52
N ARG A 280 -13.59 -30.81 -0.72
CA ARG A 280 -14.11 -31.62 -1.82
C ARG A 280 -13.80 -31.01 -3.20
N CYS A 281 -13.91 -29.69 -3.33
CA CYS A 281 -13.71 -29.00 -4.62
C CYS A 281 -12.28 -28.48 -4.85
N GLY A 282 -11.34 -28.76 -3.94
CA GLY A 282 -9.95 -28.31 -4.06
C GLY A 282 -9.69 -26.84 -3.72
N LEU A 283 -10.69 -26.07 -3.27
CA LEU A 283 -10.44 -24.68 -2.80
C LEU A 283 -9.51 -24.64 -1.58
N ARG A 284 -9.59 -25.65 -0.70
CA ARG A 284 -8.61 -25.82 0.39
C ARG A 284 -7.18 -25.88 -0.15
N ASP A 285 -6.99 -26.58 -1.26
CA ASP A 285 -5.68 -26.78 -1.87
C ASP A 285 -5.15 -25.47 -2.47
N ALA A 286 -6.02 -24.57 -2.92
CA ALA A 286 -5.61 -23.22 -3.32
C ALA A 286 -4.98 -22.44 -2.16
N PHE A 287 -5.58 -22.50 -0.96
CA PHE A 287 -5.01 -21.86 0.23
C PHE A 287 -3.70 -22.53 0.67
N VAL A 288 -3.60 -23.85 0.56
CA VAL A 288 -2.37 -24.62 0.81
C VAL A 288 -1.27 -24.24 -0.18
N ALA A 289 -1.58 -24.10 -1.47
CA ALA A 289 -0.65 -23.69 -2.51
C ALA A 289 -0.09 -22.29 -2.20
N VAL A 290 -0.95 -21.34 -1.84
CA VAL A 290 -0.53 -19.98 -1.45
C VAL A 290 0.41 -20.00 -0.23
N ALA A 291 0.09 -20.79 0.80
CA ALA A 291 0.96 -20.96 1.95
C ALA A 291 2.31 -21.58 1.56
N ASN A 292 2.30 -22.58 0.68
CA ASN A 292 3.50 -23.22 0.13
C ASN A 292 4.31 -22.31 -0.80
N HIS A 293 3.71 -21.28 -1.40
CA HIS A 293 4.46 -20.27 -2.17
C HIS A 293 5.13 -19.21 -1.27
N GLY A 294 5.06 -19.34 0.05
CA GLY A 294 5.67 -18.37 0.97
C GLY A 294 4.84 -17.10 1.14
N ALA A 295 3.52 -17.22 1.31
CA ALA A 295 2.71 -16.10 1.78
C ALA A 295 2.99 -15.81 3.27
N PHE A 296 2.84 -14.55 3.67
CA PHE A 296 2.93 -14.10 5.05
C PHE A 296 1.89 -13.01 5.32
N PHE A 297 1.48 -12.84 6.58
CA PHE A 297 0.54 -11.80 6.96
C PHE A 297 1.22 -10.45 7.22
N ARG A 298 0.46 -9.37 7.02
CA ARG A 298 0.85 -8.00 7.31
C ARG A 298 -0.12 -7.35 8.28
N SER A 299 0.40 -6.85 9.40
CA SER A 299 -0.31 -6.05 10.40
C SER A 299 0.20 -4.61 10.38
N ALA A 300 -0.39 -3.76 9.53
CA ALA A 300 0.13 -2.42 9.30
C ALA A 300 0.11 -1.53 10.56
N ARG A 301 1.23 -0.84 10.83
CA ARG A 301 1.39 0.24 11.80
C ARG A 301 1.18 1.61 11.17
N THR A 302 1.39 1.75 9.87
CA THR A 302 1.22 3.02 9.15
C THR A 302 0.23 2.89 8.00
N ARG A 303 -0.28 4.02 7.49
CA ARG A 303 -1.14 4.02 6.29
C ARG A 303 -0.34 3.66 5.02
N ARG A 304 0.96 3.98 5.00
CA ARG A 304 1.91 3.59 3.93
C ARG A 304 2.01 2.08 3.83
N GLU A 305 2.27 1.42 4.95
CA GLU A 305 2.31 -0.04 5.06
C GLU A 305 0.96 -0.67 4.67
N LEU A 306 -0.16 -0.07 5.08
CA LEU A 306 -1.50 -0.60 4.78
C LEU A 306 -1.83 -0.56 3.29
N ASN A 307 -1.43 0.50 2.59
CA ASN A 307 -1.81 0.73 1.19
C ASN A 307 -0.83 0.15 0.18
N TYR A 308 0.40 -0.16 0.60
CA TYR A 308 1.34 -0.78 -0.31
C TYR A 308 0.79 -2.15 -0.75
N TRP A 309 0.67 -2.39 -2.05
CA TRP A 309 0.11 -3.63 -2.57
C TRP A 309 0.84 -4.10 -3.82
N LEU A 310 1.65 -5.14 -3.63
CA LEU A 310 2.36 -5.86 -4.67
C LEU A 310 2.40 -7.36 -4.28
N PRO A 311 1.26 -8.07 -4.44
CA PRO A 311 1.18 -9.51 -4.22
C PRO A 311 2.32 -10.24 -4.92
N GLY A 312 2.95 -11.18 -4.22
CA GLY A 312 4.13 -11.88 -4.72
C GLY A 312 5.46 -11.33 -4.22
N LEU A 313 5.53 -10.11 -3.64
CA LEU A 313 6.75 -9.57 -3.03
C LEU A 313 6.54 -9.21 -1.55
N ASN A 314 7.05 -8.06 -1.09
CA ASN A 314 7.11 -7.68 0.32
C ASN A 314 5.82 -7.06 0.89
N ALA A 315 4.69 -7.14 0.18
CA ALA A 315 3.42 -6.58 0.66
C ALA A 315 2.72 -7.44 1.72
N GLY A 316 2.74 -8.77 1.59
CA GLY A 316 2.01 -9.69 2.49
C GLY A 316 0.48 -9.59 2.42
N ILE A 317 -0.22 -10.54 3.03
CA ILE A 317 -1.70 -10.55 3.14
C ILE A 317 -2.13 -9.63 4.27
N PRO A 318 -2.89 -8.54 4.02
CA PRO A 318 -3.23 -7.56 5.04
C PRO A 318 -4.27 -8.09 6.02
N LEU A 319 -3.99 -7.93 7.31
CA LEU A 319 -4.95 -8.22 8.37
C LEU A 319 -5.93 -7.05 8.52
N THR A 320 -6.98 -7.07 7.70
CA THR A 320 -7.97 -6.00 7.63
C THR A 320 -9.24 -6.36 8.40
N ALA A 321 -9.51 -5.61 9.46
CA ALA A 321 -10.76 -5.70 10.21
C ALA A 321 -12.00 -5.46 9.32
N LYS A 322 -13.02 -6.32 9.42
CA LYS A 322 -14.34 -6.11 8.80
C LYS A 322 -15.46 -6.07 9.86
N ARG A 323 -16.71 -5.98 9.39
CA ARG A 323 -17.91 -5.79 10.23
C ARG A 323 -18.40 -7.10 10.89
N ASP A 324 -18.07 -8.23 10.29
CA ASP A 324 -18.50 -9.57 10.70
C ASP A 324 -17.45 -10.62 10.26
N PRO A 325 -17.43 -11.82 10.87
CA PRO A 325 -16.45 -12.85 10.55
C PRO A 325 -16.50 -13.35 9.11
N ILE A 326 -17.69 -13.44 8.50
CA ILE A 326 -17.85 -13.94 7.13
C ILE A 326 -17.27 -12.94 6.14
N HIS A 327 -17.53 -11.65 6.32
CA HIS A 327 -16.88 -10.60 5.54
C HIS A 327 -15.38 -10.56 5.72
N GLU A 328 -14.91 -10.70 6.95
CA GLU A 328 -13.49 -10.72 7.21
C GLU A 328 -12.81 -11.90 6.51
N ILE A 329 -13.40 -13.10 6.53
CA ILE A 329 -12.73 -14.29 5.97
C ILE A 329 -12.88 -14.33 4.46
N THR A 330 -14.00 -13.86 3.89
CA THR A 330 -14.11 -13.68 2.44
C THR A 330 -13.06 -12.70 1.94
N PHE A 331 -12.82 -11.59 2.67
CA PHE A 331 -11.78 -10.62 2.29
C PHE A 331 -10.37 -11.23 2.37
N VAL A 332 -10.08 -12.03 3.41
CA VAL A 332 -8.82 -12.78 3.48
C VAL A 332 -8.71 -13.79 2.32
N ALA A 333 -9.75 -14.57 2.05
CA ALA A 333 -9.76 -15.55 0.94
C ALA A 333 -9.57 -14.88 -0.43
N HIS A 334 -10.11 -13.67 -0.61
CA HIS A 334 -9.89 -12.84 -1.79
C HIS A 334 -8.42 -12.46 -1.93
N ASP A 335 -7.78 -11.99 -0.85
CA ASP A 335 -6.34 -11.70 -0.84
C ASP A 335 -5.51 -12.96 -1.12
N PHE A 336 -5.90 -14.14 -0.62
CA PHE A 336 -5.26 -15.40 -1.00
C PHE A 336 -5.31 -15.65 -2.51
N GLY A 337 -6.40 -15.28 -3.19
CA GLY A 337 -6.52 -15.33 -4.65
C GLY A 337 -5.39 -14.55 -5.35
N HIS A 338 -5.10 -13.34 -4.89
CA HIS A 338 -3.99 -12.54 -5.43
C HIS A 338 -2.60 -13.13 -5.16
N PHE A 339 -2.43 -13.92 -4.09
CA PHE A 339 -1.16 -14.63 -3.86
C PHE A 339 -1.07 -15.98 -4.61
N LEU A 340 -2.20 -16.51 -5.08
CA LEU A 340 -2.21 -17.63 -6.01
C LEU A 340 -1.80 -17.16 -7.42
N LEU A 341 -2.12 -15.91 -7.75
CA LEU A 341 -1.75 -15.20 -8.98
C LEU A 341 -0.86 -13.98 -8.64
N PRO A 342 0.36 -14.19 -8.12
CA PRO A 342 1.24 -13.09 -7.72
C PRO A 342 1.50 -12.16 -8.90
N ASP A 343 1.59 -10.86 -8.63
CA ASP A 343 1.82 -9.85 -9.67
C ASP A 343 3.10 -10.17 -10.46
N LEU A 344 3.06 -9.93 -11.77
CA LEU A 344 4.25 -10.07 -12.62
C LEU A 344 5.33 -9.09 -12.16
N VAL A 345 6.57 -9.55 -12.10
CA VAL A 345 7.69 -8.71 -11.67
C VAL A 345 8.08 -7.76 -12.80
N TYR A 346 7.92 -6.46 -12.53
CA TYR A 346 8.43 -5.40 -13.39
C TYR A 346 9.95 -5.25 -13.20
N THR A 347 10.74 -5.59 -14.23
CA THR A 347 12.21 -5.55 -14.12
C THR A 347 12.82 -4.21 -14.53
N GLY A 348 12.02 -3.28 -15.03
CA GLY A 348 12.48 -2.04 -15.67
C GLY A 348 13.13 -2.25 -17.04
N ARG A 349 13.16 -3.48 -17.57
CA ARG A 349 13.51 -3.74 -18.97
C ARG A 349 12.23 -3.56 -19.82
N CYS A 350 12.38 -3.19 -21.09
CA CYS A 350 11.27 -3.04 -22.05
C CYS A 350 10.18 -2.00 -21.73
N THR A 351 10.52 -0.90 -21.04
CA THR A 351 9.53 0.09 -20.58
C THR A 351 8.76 0.77 -21.70
N GLN A 352 9.40 0.97 -22.85
CA GLN A 352 8.78 1.61 -24.02
C GLN A 352 7.86 0.68 -24.83
N SER A 353 7.79 -0.60 -24.47
CA SER A 353 6.95 -1.56 -25.18
C SER A 353 5.47 -1.40 -24.81
N ARG A 354 4.63 -1.20 -25.83
CA ARG A 354 3.18 -1.11 -25.65
C ARG A 354 2.61 -2.40 -25.05
N ASN A 355 3.02 -3.57 -25.54
CA ASN A 355 2.48 -4.83 -25.05
C ASN A 355 3.01 -5.22 -23.67
N TYR A 356 4.18 -4.71 -23.28
CA TYR A 356 4.69 -4.90 -21.92
C TYR A 356 3.77 -4.26 -20.89
N ARG A 357 3.43 -2.97 -21.07
CA ARG A 357 2.46 -2.28 -20.21
C ARG A 357 1.09 -2.95 -20.25
N ARG A 358 0.56 -3.26 -21.44
CA ARG A 358 -0.75 -3.91 -21.58
C ARG A 358 -0.80 -5.26 -20.89
N THR A 359 0.23 -6.08 -21.01
CA THR A 359 0.30 -7.41 -20.37
C THR A 359 0.30 -7.27 -18.85
N TYR A 360 1.10 -6.35 -18.30
CA TYR A 360 1.10 -6.10 -16.85
C TYR A 360 -0.29 -5.69 -16.34
N VAL A 361 -0.92 -4.70 -17.00
CA VAL A 361 -2.26 -4.21 -16.60
C VAL A 361 -3.31 -5.32 -16.71
N VAL A 362 -3.36 -6.03 -17.84
CA VAL A 362 -4.31 -7.13 -18.06
C VAL A 362 -4.10 -8.25 -17.04
N TYR A 363 -2.86 -8.61 -16.72
CA TYR A 363 -2.57 -9.64 -15.72
C TYR A 363 -3.07 -9.26 -14.32
N ARG A 364 -2.86 -8.01 -13.88
CA ARG A 364 -3.37 -7.57 -12.57
C ARG A 364 -4.89 -7.54 -12.51
N MET A 365 -5.55 -7.06 -13.57
CA MET A 365 -7.01 -7.13 -13.67
C MET A 365 -7.51 -8.58 -13.74
N MET A 366 -6.75 -9.48 -14.35
CA MET A 366 -7.02 -10.92 -14.33
C MET A 366 -6.95 -11.48 -12.90
N SER A 367 -5.96 -11.05 -12.10
CA SER A 367 -5.84 -11.40 -10.69
C SER A 367 -7.10 -11.03 -9.91
N GLU A 368 -7.62 -9.81 -10.09
CA GLU A 368 -8.90 -9.37 -9.50
C GLU A 368 -10.09 -10.20 -9.97
N ALA A 369 -10.23 -10.41 -11.28
CA ALA A 369 -11.34 -11.17 -11.85
C ALA A 369 -11.36 -12.63 -11.34
N VAL A 370 -10.20 -13.27 -11.21
CA VAL A 370 -10.06 -14.63 -10.69
C VAL A 370 -10.32 -14.66 -9.18
N SER A 371 -9.76 -13.73 -8.41
CA SER A 371 -10.00 -13.62 -6.96
C SER A 371 -11.48 -13.45 -6.64
N CYS A 372 -12.20 -12.61 -7.37
CA CYS A 372 -13.65 -12.43 -7.24
C CYS A 372 -14.42 -13.76 -7.42
N VAL A 373 -14.09 -14.58 -8.42
CA VAL A 373 -14.79 -15.86 -8.65
C VAL A 373 -14.42 -16.88 -7.57
N LEU A 374 -13.13 -17.02 -7.23
CA LEU A 374 -12.69 -17.99 -6.24
C LEU A 374 -13.20 -17.65 -4.83
N ALA A 375 -13.09 -16.39 -4.41
CA ALA A 375 -13.41 -15.96 -3.06
C ALA A 375 -14.88 -15.55 -2.89
N ASP A 376 -15.37 -14.65 -3.74
CA ASP A 376 -16.69 -14.04 -3.53
C ASP A 376 -17.85 -14.86 -4.12
N MET A 377 -17.57 -15.80 -5.03
CA MET A 377 -18.56 -16.78 -5.50
C MET A 377 -18.37 -18.15 -4.83
N LEU A 378 -17.26 -18.85 -5.16
CA LEU A 378 -17.12 -20.26 -4.79
C LEU A 378 -16.85 -20.46 -3.30
N PHE A 379 -15.90 -19.73 -2.72
CA PHE A 379 -15.61 -19.85 -1.29
C PHE A 379 -16.80 -19.43 -0.43
N VAL A 380 -17.47 -18.31 -0.76
CA VAL A 380 -18.74 -17.91 -0.14
C VAL A 380 -19.78 -19.04 -0.19
N GLU A 381 -19.92 -19.70 -1.34
CA GLU A 381 -20.84 -20.84 -1.48
C GLU A 381 -20.44 -22.03 -0.59
N THR A 382 -19.14 -22.31 -0.41
CA THR A 382 -18.69 -23.36 0.52
C THR A 382 -19.05 -23.05 1.97
N LEU A 383 -19.07 -21.77 2.36
CA LEU A 383 -19.50 -21.35 3.69
C LEU A 383 -21.03 -21.53 3.84
N ARG A 384 -21.79 -21.20 2.79
CA ARG A 384 -23.25 -21.42 2.77
C ARG A 384 -23.60 -22.91 2.90
N GLU A 385 -22.94 -23.79 2.14
CA GLU A 385 -23.12 -25.25 2.23
C GLU A 385 -22.74 -25.80 3.62
N ALA A 386 -21.75 -25.21 4.28
CA ALA A 386 -21.34 -25.58 5.63
C ALA A 386 -22.31 -25.11 6.73
N GLY A 387 -23.36 -24.38 6.38
CA GLY A 387 -24.41 -23.96 7.31
C GLY A 387 -24.07 -22.71 8.14
N TYR A 388 -23.09 -21.91 7.72
CA TYR A 388 -22.85 -20.61 8.36
C TYR A 388 -24.04 -19.66 8.13
N GLU A 389 -24.48 -18.96 9.17
CA GLU A 389 -25.55 -17.97 9.06
C GLU A 389 -24.99 -16.62 8.59
N TYR A 390 -25.47 -16.13 7.45
CA TYR A 390 -25.09 -14.85 6.87
C TYR A 390 -26.14 -14.36 5.87
N ASP A 391 -26.30 -13.03 5.74
CA ASP A 391 -27.10 -12.45 4.65
C ASP A 391 -26.28 -12.41 3.35
N TRP A 392 -26.37 -13.50 2.58
CA TRP A 392 -25.65 -13.68 1.33
C TRP A 392 -25.98 -12.62 0.27
N THR A 393 -27.12 -11.94 0.38
CA THR A 393 -27.51 -10.88 -0.57
C THR A 393 -26.62 -9.63 -0.48
N LEU A 394 -25.91 -9.44 0.65
CA LEU A 394 -24.94 -8.38 0.83
C LEU A 394 -23.67 -8.59 -0.02
N ARG A 395 -23.38 -9.82 -0.42
CA ARG A 395 -22.32 -10.17 -1.37
C ARG A 395 -22.91 -10.16 -2.78
N ARG A 396 -23.19 -8.98 -3.35
CA ARG A 396 -23.90 -8.81 -4.64
C ARG A 396 -23.47 -9.74 -5.80
N ILE A 397 -22.24 -10.22 -5.82
CA ILE A 397 -21.73 -11.19 -6.80
C ILE A 397 -22.22 -12.64 -6.56
N HIS A 398 -22.54 -13.03 -5.33
CA HIS A 398 -23.04 -14.37 -4.98
C HIS A 398 -24.46 -14.63 -5.53
N PRO A 399 -25.45 -13.71 -5.39
CA PRO A 399 -26.72 -13.82 -6.11
C PRO A 399 -26.55 -13.94 -7.63
N LEU A 400 -25.60 -13.21 -8.22
CA LEU A 400 -25.29 -13.33 -9.64
C LEU A 400 -24.78 -14.74 -9.97
N TYR A 401 -23.82 -15.27 -9.20
CA TYR A 401 -23.34 -16.65 -9.33
C TYR A 401 -24.50 -17.67 -9.29
N LEU A 402 -25.40 -17.55 -8.32
CA LEU A 402 -26.57 -18.42 -8.24
C LEU A 402 -27.45 -18.30 -9.50
N ALA A 403 -27.69 -17.09 -9.99
CA ALA A 403 -28.51 -16.84 -11.18
C ALA A 403 -27.93 -17.44 -12.47
N THR A 404 -26.59 -17.55 -12.59
CA THR A 404 -25.95 -18.15 -13.78
C THR A 404 -26.25 -19.64 -13.98
N GLY A 405 -26.68 -20.35 -12.93
CA GLY A 405 -26.87 -21.81 -12.97
C GLY A 405 -25.60 -22.64 -13.08
N VAL A 406 -24.42 -22.03 -13.24
CA VAL A 406 -23.16 -22.78 -13.29
C VAL A 406 -22.78 -23.23 -11.88
N ARG A 407 -22.58 -24.54 -11.70
CA ARG A 407 -22.30 -25.16 -10.38
C ARG A 407 -21.00 -25.96 -10.39
N PRO A 408 -19.82 -25.31 -10.28
CA PRO A 408 -18.55 -26.03 -10.22
C PRO A 408 -18.47 -26.98 -9.01
N LEU A 409 -19.01 -26.58 -7.86
CA LEU A 409 -18.94 -27.37 -6.62
C LEU A 409 -19.70 -28.72 -6.66
N GLU A 410 -20.58 -28.89 -7.64
CA GLU A 410 -21.35 -30.11 -7.91
C GLU A 410 -20.66 -31.01 -8.95
N ALA A 411 -19.45 -30.66 -9.40
CA ALA A 411 -18.71 -31.46 -10.38
C ALA A 411 -18.28 -32.81 -9.78
N GLU A 412 -18.43 -33.86 -10.59
CA GLU A 412 -18.06 -35.23 -10.22
C GLU A 412 -16.56 -35.51 -10.38
N THR A 413 -15.87 -34.71 -11.21
CA THR A 413 -14.45 -34.83 -11.49
C THR A 413 -13.76 -33.46 -11.51
N CYS A 414 -12.44 -33.44 -11.29
CA CYS A 414 -11.65 -32.21 -11.34
C CYS A 414 -11.69 -31.52 -12.71
N GLU A 415 -11.76 -32.30 -13.81
CA GLU A 415 -11.86 -31.71 -15.16
C GLU A 415 -13.22 -31.03 -15.37
N VAL A 416 -14.32 -31.66 -14.96
CA VAL A 416 -15.64 -31.03 -15.01
C VAL A 416 -15.71 -29.80 -14.10
N PHE A 417 -15.03 -29.83 -12.94
CA PHE A 417 -14.90 -28.66 -12.07
C PHE A 417 -14.19 -27.52 -12.81
N LEU A 418 -13.04 -27.79 -13.42
CA LEU A 418 -12.27 -26.78 -14.16
C LEU A 418 -13.01 -26.24 -15.38
N GLU A 419 -13.72 -27.08 -16.13
CA GLU A 419 -14.56 -26.65 -17.25
C GLU A 419 -15.64 -25.68 -16.79
N ARG A 420 -16.37 -26.01 -15.72
CA ARG A 420 -17.40 -25.13 -15.14
C ARG A 420 -16.80 -23.85 -14.53
N LEU A 421 -15.65 -23.95 -13.86
CA LEU A 421 -14.92 -22.80 -13.35
C LEU A 421 -14.50 -21.87 -14.49
N ARG A 422 -13.98 -22.42 -15.60
CA ARG A 422 -13.59 -21.67 -16.79
C ARG A 422 -14.76 -20.87 -17.36
N VAL A 423 -15.95 -21.46 -17.44
CA VAL A 423 -17.16 -20.74 -17.91
C VAL A 423 -17.46 -19.52 -17.04
N LEU A 424 -17.40 -19.64 -15.72
CA LEU A 424 -17.58 -18.52 -14.80
C LEU A 424 -16.48 -17.47 -14.92
N LEU A 425 -15.22 -17.91 -15.01
CA LEU A 425 -14.07 -17.03 -15.17
C LEU A 425 -14.17 -16.23 -16.47
N GLU A 426 -14.49 -16.87 -17.60
CA GLU A 426 -14.62 -16.18 -18.87
C GLU A 426 -15.73 -15.11 -18.84
N ALA A 427 -16.87 -15.40 -18.20
CA ALA A 427 -17.94 -14.41 -18.02
C ALA A 427 -17.51 -13.24 -17.11
N ASN A 428 -16.81 -13.53 -16.01
CA ASN A 428 -16.33 -12.50 -15.10
C ASN A 428 -15.20 -11.66 -15.71
N VAL A 429 -14.30 -12.28 -16.48
CA VAL A 429 -13.20 -11.61 -17.16
C VAL A 429 -13.72 -10.69 -18.26
N ASP A 430 -14.69 -11.12 -19.07
CA ASP A 430 -15.29 -10.24 -20.08
C ASP A 430 -15.94 -9.01 -19.43
N TYR A 431 -16.62 -9.17 -18.29
CA TYR A 431 -17.15 -8.01 -17.58
C TYR A 431 -16.08 -7.16 -16.90
N CYS A 432 -15.21 -7.76 -16.08
CA CYS A 432 -14.19 -7.06 -15.28
C CYS A 432 -13.15 -6.34 -16.14
N LEU A 433 -12.78 -6.91 -17.29
CA LEU A 433 -11.77 -6.33 -18.18
C LEU A 433 -12.37 -5.56 -19.35
N LYS A 434 -13.63 -5.77 -19.74
CA LYS A 434 -14.20 -5.11 -20.94
C LYS A 434 -15.51 -4.38 -20.70
N GLY A 435 -16.12 -4.53 -19.52
CA GLY A 435 -17.48 -4.07 -19.24
C GLY A 435 -18.57 -4.90 -19.94
N ASP A 436 -18.21 -6.00 -20.60
CA ASP A 436 -19.14 -6.82 -21.38
C ASP A 436 -19.88 -7.83 -20.49
N ALA A 437 -21.19 -7.66 -20.34
CA ALA A 437 -22.05 -8.54 -19.55
C ALA A 437 -22.77 -9.62 -20.38
N THR A 438 -22.49 -9.74 -21.68
CA THR A 438 -23.21 -10.62 -22.61
C THR A 438 -23.15 -12.07 -22.16
N ARG A 439 -21.96 -12.57 -21.78
CA ARG A 439 -21.81 -13.95 -21.29
C ARG A 439 -22.60 -14.22 -20.01
N TYR A 440 -22.63 -13.28 -19.07
CA TYR A 440 -23.48 -13.42 -17.87
C TYR A 440 -24.96 -13.52 -18.24
N LEU A 441 -25.43 -12.67 -19.16
CA LEU A 441 -26.82 -12.70 -19.64
C LEU A 441 -27.16 -14.03 -20.32
N ASP A 442 -26.25 -14.57 -21.11
CA ASP A 442 -26.45 -15.85 -21.79
C ASP A 442 -26.52 -17.02 -20.81
N LEU A 443 -25.66 -17.04 -19.79
CA LEU A 443 -25.70 -18.04 -18.72
C LEU A 443 -27.01 -17.97 -17.92
N ILE A 444 -27.41 -16.76 -17.53
CA ILE A 444 -28.67 -16.51 -16.81
C ILE A 444 -29.88 -16.97 -17.65
N ARG A 445 -29.89 -16.66 -18.95
CA ARG A 445 -30.94 -17.07 -19.88
C ARG A 445 -30.98 -18.59 -20.03
N ALA A 446 -29.83 -19.24 -20.19
CA ALA A 446 -29.73 -20.69 -20.30
C ALA A 446 -30.24 -21.40 -19.03
N ASN A 447 -30.09 -20.79 -17.85
CA ASN A 447 -30.61 -21.28 -16.59
C ASN A 447 -32.12 -20.98 -16.37
N GLY A 448 -32.79 -20.34 -17.33
CA GLY A 448 -34.21 -19.98 -17.25
C GLY A 448 -34.55 -18.90 -16.21
N ALA A 449 -33.53 -18.20 -15.68
CA ALA A 449 -33.71 -17.25 -14.58
C ALA A 449 -34.05 -15.82 -15.05
N LEU A 450 -33.93 -15.53 -16.35
CA LEU A 450 -34.21 -14.21 -16.93
C LEU A 450 -35.72 -13.88 -16.97
N ASP A 451 -36.56 -14.90 -17.16
CA ASP A 451 -38.03 -14.77 -17.34
C ASP A 451 -38.83 -15.06 -16.05
N ALA A 452 -38.15 -15.32 -14.94
CA ALA A 452 -38.80 -15.60 -13.66
C ALA A 452 -39.48 -14.32 -13.12
N GLN A 453 -40.81 -14.39 -12.92
CA GLN A 453 -41.56 -13.35 -12.21
C GLN A 453 -40.96 -13.15 -10.81
N PRO A 454 -40.86 -11.90 -10.31
CA PRO A 454 -40.39 -11.65 -8.95
C PRO A 454 -41.25 -12.42 -7.95
N ASP A 455 -40.59 -13.19 -7.08
CA ASP A 455 -41.24 -13.88 -5.97
C ASP A 455 -41.99 -12.85 -5.09
N PRO A 456 -43.26 -13.09 -4.72
CA PRO A 456 -43.99 -12.29 -3.73
C PRO A 456 -43.24 -12.08 -2.40
N SER A 457 -42.26 -12.92 -2.07
CA SER A 457 -41.40 -12.81 -0.88
C SER A 457 -40.32 -11.70 -0.97
N GLY A 458 -40.12 -11.11 -2.16
CA GLY A 458 -39.04 -10.15 -2.42
C GLY A 458 -37.71 -10.78 -2.84
N ALA A 459 -37.69 -12.06 -3.26
CA ALA A 459 -36.49 -12.71 -3.77
C ALA A 459 -36.06 -12.13 -5.13
N PHE A 460 -34.73 -12.03 -5.33
CA PHE A 460 -34.07 -11.42 -6.50
C PHE A 460 -34.56 -12.01 -7.84
N THR A 461 -34.82 -11.14 -8.82
CA THR A 461 -34.85 -11.54 -10.25
C THR A 461 -33.42 -11.63 -10.78
N ALA A 462 -33.15 -12.46 -11.79
CA ALA A 462 -31.79 -12.59 -12.31
C ALA A 462 -31.25 -11.30 -12.95
N SER A 463 -32.13 -10.47 -13.52
CA SER A 463 -31.76 -9.11 -13.96
C SER A 463 -31.32 -8.24 -12.77
N SER A 464 -32.05 -8.29 -11.65
CA SER A 464 -31.69 -7.53 -10.44
C SER A 464 -30.37 -7.99 -9.79
N ALA A 465 -30.01 -9.27 -9.94
CA ALA A 465 -28.74 -9.79 -9.46
C ALA A 465 -27.55 -9.24 -10.28
N LEU A 466 -27.68 -9.23 -11.61
CA LEU A 466 -26.68 -8.62 -12.49
C LEU A 466 -26.57 -7.12 -12.25
N ASP A 467 -27.68 -6.39 -12.13
CA ASP A 467 -27.67 -4.94 -11.87
C ASP A 467 -27.04 -4.61 -10.51
N GLY A 468 -27.37 -5.39 -9.47
CA GLY A 468 -26.76 -5.24 -8.15
C GLY A 468 -25.26 -5.54 -8.14
N PHE A 469 -24.80 -6.49 -8.96
CA PHE A 469 -23.38 -6.74 -9.18
C PHE A 469 -22.73 -5.55 -9.89
N LYS A 470 -23.28 -5.08 -11.02
CA LYS A 470 -22.74 -3.94 -11.77
C LYS A 470 -22.65 -2.68 -10.90
N GLU A 471 -23.71 -2.36 -10.17
CA GLU A 471 -23.75 -1.20 -9.26
C GLU A 471 -22.64 -1.25 -8.21
N LYS A 472 -22.35 -2.44 -7.67
CA LYS A 472 -21.33 -2.60 -6.64
C LYS A 472 -19.93 -2.66 -7.21
N TYR A 473 -19.68 -3.50 -8.23
CA TYR A 473 -18.32 -3.88 -8.64
C TYR A 473 -17.74 -3.04 -9.77
N MET A 474 -18.56 -2.37 -10.59
CA MET A 474 -18.03 -1.50 -11.66
C MET A 474 -17.10 -0.39 -11.13
N PRO A 475 -17.44 0.33 -10.04
CA PRO A 475 -16.54 1.31 -9.43
C PRO A 475 -15.17 0.73 -9.02
N PHE A 476 -15.16 -0.50 -8.47
CA PHE A 476 -13.92 -1.18 -8.08
C PHE A 476 -13.06 -1.47 -9.29
N PHE A 477 -13.61 -2.08 -10.33
CA PHE A 477 -12.84 -2.42 -11.52
C PHE A 477 -12.28 -1.18 -12.24
N VAL A 478 -13.04 -0.09 -12.31
CA VAL A 478 -12.57 1.18 -12.87
C VAL A 478 -11.38 1.75 -12.09
N GLU A 479 -11.47 1.77 -10.76
CA GLU A 479 -10.38 2.27 -9.93
C GLU A 479 -9.17 1.34 -9.92
N ASP A 480 -9.37 0.02 -9.98
CA ASP A 480 -8.26 -0.94 -10.06
C ASP A 480 -7.48 -0.81 -11.36
N TYR A 481 -8.17 -0.51 -12.47
CA TYR A 481 -7.53 -0.14 -13.74
C TYR A 481 -6.67 1.13 -13.60
N ARG A 482 -7.27 2.21 -13.07
CA ARG A 482 -6.58 3.50 -12.88
C ARG A 482 -5.40 3.37 -11.93
N TRP A 483 -5.59 2.67 -10.82
CA TRP A 483 -4.60 2.43 -9.79
C TRP A 483 -3.45 1.57 -10.32
N THR A 484 -3.74 0.48 -11.01
CA THR A 484 -2.73 -0.37 -11.66
C THR A 484 -1.94 0.40 -12.71
N ASN A 485 -2.61 1.21 -13.54
CA ASN A 485 -1.93 2.03 -14.53
C ASN A 485 -1.03 3.10 -13.89
N ARG A 486 -1.49 3.74 -12.81
CA ARG A 486 -0.68 4.71 -12.06
C ARG A 486 0.56 4.05 -11.45
N ASN A 487 0.41 2.88 -10.84
CA ASN A 487 1.55 2.13 -10.29
C ASN A 487 2.55 1.74 -11.39
N PHE A 488 2.07 1.34 -12.58
CA PHE A 488 2.93 1.09 -13.72
C PHE A 488 3.70 2.35 -14.14
N GLY A 489 3.01 3.50 -14.22
CA GLY A 489 3.66 4.78 -14.52
C GLY A 489 4.75 5.16 -13.51
N ASP A 490 4.52 4.93 -12.20
CA ASP A 490 5.55 5.17 -11.18
C ASP A 490 6.76 4.25 -11.36
N MET A 491 6.53 2.95 -11.61
CA MET A 491 7.61 2.01 -11.91
C MET A 491 8.38 2.38 -13.19
N GLU A 492 7.70 2.90 -14.21
CA GLU A 492 8.30 3.36 -15.46
C GLU A 492 9.20 4.57 -15.26
N VAL A 493 8.76 5.59 -14.50
CA VAL A 493 9.61 6.73 -14.12
C VAL A 493 10.87 6.26 -13.39
N ARG A 494 10.79 5.14 -12.67
CA ARG A 494 11.87 4.57 -11.85
C ARG A 494 12.57 3.39 -12.49
N ALA A 495 12.43 3.19 -13.80
CA ALA A 495 12.90 2.01 -14.49
C ALA A 495 14.40 1.72 -14.32
N ALA A 496 15.24 2.75 -14.22
CA ALA A 496 16.67 2.59 -13.99
C ALA A 496 16.97 2.00 -12.59
N GLU A 497 16.29 2.49 -11.55
CA GLU A 497 16.36 1.94 -10.19
C GLU A 497 15.89 0.48 -10.19
N LEU A 498 14.75 0.20 -10.82
CA LEU A 498 14.16 -1.14 -10.84
C LEU A 498 15.00 -2.15 -11.65
N ARG A 499 15.68 -1.72 -12.71
CA ARG A 499 16.68 -2.57 -13.41
C ARG A 499 17.85 -2.94 -12.52
N ALA A 500 18.39 -1.97 -11.77
CA ALA A 500 19.49 -2.21 -10.85
C ALA A 500 19.06 -3.12 -9.69
N TRP A 501 17.84 -2.91 -9.17
CA TRP A 501 17.23 -3.77 -8.17
C TRP A 501 17.06 -5.21 -8.69
N TRP A 502 16.45 -5.39 -9.86
CA TRP A 502 16.22 -6.74 -10.37
C TRP A 502 17.55 -7.46 -10.64
N ALA A 503 18.57 -6.78 -11.15
CA ALA A 503 19.91 -7.37 -11.30
C ALA A 503 20.51 -7.88 -9.97
N LEU A 504 20.19 -7.22 -8.86
CA LEU A 504 20.57 -7.67 -7.51
C LEU A 504 19.67 -8.82 -7.02
N ALA A 505 18.37 -8.74 -7.23
CA ALA A 505 17.38 -9.65 -6.63
C ALA A 505 17.13 -10.94 -7.44
N GLU A 506 17.41 -10.94 -8.74
CA GLU A 506 17.22 -12.05 -9.67
C GLU A 506 17.92 -13.35 -9.23
N PRO A 507 19.18 -13.34 -8.73
CA PRO A 507 19.81 -14.53 -8.18
C PRO A 507 19.05 -15.14 -7.00
N LEU A 508 18.53 -14.30 -6.10
CA LEU A 508 17.74 -14.75 -4.95
C LEU A 508 16.39 -15.31 -5.38
N ALA A 509 15.73 -14.66 -6.35
CA ALA A 509 14.50 -15.16 -6.95
C ALA A 509 14.72 -16.54 -7.58
N ALA A 510 15.78 -16.69 -8.40
CA ALA A 510 16.14 -17.95 -9.03
C ALA A 510 16.47 -19.05 -8.01
N ALA A 511 17.27 -18.75 -6.98
CA ALA A 511 17.61 -19.68 -5.91
C ALA A 511 16.38 -20.12 -5.08
N SER A 512 15.32 -19.30 -5.08
CA SER A 512 14.05 -19.59 -4.41
C SER A 512 13.02 -20.30 -5.31
N GLY A 513 13.41 -20.69 -6.53
CA GLY A 513 12.53 -21.37 -7.49
C GLY A 513 11.60 -20.44 -8.28
N ALA A 514 11.94 -19.16 -8.45
CA ALA A 514 11.24 -18.29 -9.40
C ALA A 514 11.57 -18.64 -10.86
N GLY A 515 10.66 -18.33 -11.79
CA GLY A 515 10.91 -18.47 -13.24
C GLY A 515 10.60 -19.83 -13.87
N VAL A 516 10.18 -20.84 -13.10
CA VAL A 516 9.71 -22.13 -13.64
C VAL A 516 8.22 -22.31 -13.32
N ALA A 517 7.36 -22.04 -14.30
CA ALA A 517 5.92 -22.24 -14.18
C ALA A 517 5.60 -23.70 -13.82
N GLY A 518 4.82 -23.91 -12.76
CA GLY A 518 4.44 -25.24 -12.28
C GLY A 518 5.46 -25.95 -11.38
N SER A 519 6.60 -25.32 -11.03
CA SER A 519 7.54 -25.87 -10.05
C SER A 519 7.24 -25.43 -8.61
N SER A 520 7.65 -26.23 -7.63
CA SER A 520 7.64 -25.84 -6.22
C SER A 520 8.59 -24.64 -5.99
N GLY A 521 8.05 -23.47 -5.64
CA GLY A 521 8.83 -22.25 -5.42
C GLY A 521 7.96 -21.01 -5.18
N LEU A 522 8.55 -19.81 -5.32
CA LEU A 522 7.84 -18.54 -5.07
C LEU A 522 6.72 -18.23 -6.08
N GLY A 523 6.70 -18.93 -7.21
CA GLY A 523 5.73 -18.68 -8.29
C GLY A 523 5.91 -17.35 -9.01
N LEU A 524 7.03 -16.63 -8.80
CA LEU A 524 7.28 -15.33 -9.44
C LEU A 524 7.70 -15.49 -10.90
N GLU A 525 7.18 -14.59 -11.72
CA GLU A 525 7.42 -14.52 -13.16
C GLU A 525 7.54 -13.05 -13.54
N THR A 526 8.55 -12.72 -14.34
CA THR A 526 8.71 -11.37 -14.89
C THR A 526 7.71 -11.14 -16.02
N VAL A 527 7.43 -9.88 -16.35
CA VAL A 527 6.53 -9.54 -17.46
C VAL A 527 7.05 -10.12 -18.79
N GLU A 528 8.37 -10.09 -19.00
CA GLU A 528 9.02 -10.62 -20.20
C GLU A 528 8.88 -12.14 -20.32
N GLN A 529 9.10 -12.87 -19.22
CA GLN A 529 8.92 -14.32 -19.19
C GLN A 529 7.47 -14.68 -19.51
N PHE A 530 6.51 -13.97 -18.92
CA PHE A 530 5.10 -14.19 -19.17
C PHE A 530 4.73 -13.91 -20.63
N MET A 531 5.13 -12.77 -21.17
CA MET A 531 4.90 -12.39 -22.58
C MET A 531 5.48 -13.41 -23.56
N ALA A 532 6.71 -13.86 -23.31
CA ALA A 532 7.34 -14.90 -24.12
C ALA A 532 6.54 -16.21 -24.08
N ALA A 533 6.05 -16.61 -22.90
CA ALA A 533 5.26 -17.82 -22.72
C ALA A 533 3.89 -17.77 -23.43
N ILE A 534 3.29 -16.59 -23.58
CA ILE A 534 2.03 -16.40 -24.33
C ILE A 534 2.23 -16.02 -25.79
N GLY A 535 3.48 -16.01 -26.28
CA GLY A 535 3.82 -15.69 -27.66
C GLY A 535 3.46 -14.26 -28.07
N VAL A 536 3.63 -13.29 -27.16
CA VAL A 536 3.40 -11.87 -27.42
C VAL A 536 4.73 -11.14 -27.48
N GLY A 537 5.09 -10.63 -28.67
CA GLY A 537 6.26 -9.77 -28.84
C GLY A 537 6.04 -8.39 -28.22
N ALA A 538 7.13 -7.74 -27.80
CA ALA A 538 7.13 -6.39 -27.23
C ALA A 538 6.32 -5.38 -28.08
N ASP A 539 6.51 -5.41 -29.39
CA ASP A 539 5.87 -4.50 -30.34
C ASP A 539 5.00 -5.23 -31.38
N GLY A 540 4.62 -6.49 -31.09
CA GLY A 540 3.75 -7.28 -31.96
C GLY A 540 2.34 -6.71 -32.04
N ASP A 541 1.68 -6.85 -33.19
CA ASP A 541 0.27 -6.49 -33.32
C ASP A 541 -0.60 -7.57 -32.63
N VAL A 542 -1.20 -7.20 -31.50
CA VAL A 542 -2.10 -8.07 -30.73
C VAL A 542 -3.28 -7.24 -30.25
N SER A 543 -4.50 -7.68 -30.60
CA SER A 543 -5.72 -7.04 -30.12
C SER A 543 -5.85 -7.22 -28.60
N SER A 544 -6.59 -6.31 -27.95
CA SER A 544 -6.80 -6.42 -26.49
C SER A 544 -7.56 -7.71 -26.14
N ASP A 545 -8.51 -8.14 -26.99
CA ASP A 545 -9.25 -9.39 -26.79
C ASP A 545 -8.36 -10.63 -26.88
N ASP A 546 -7.46 -10.68 -27.87
CA ASP A 546 -6.54 -11.82 -28.01
C ASP A 546 -5.54 -11.84 -26.84
N LEU A 547 -5.04 -10.68 -26.41
CA LEU A 547 -4.16 -10.59 -25.23
C LEU A 547 -4.87 -11.07 -23.96
N ILE A 548 -6.10 -10.60 -23.69
CA ILE A 548 -6.90 -11.01 -22.52
C ILE A 548 -7.12 -12.53 -22.52
N ARG A 549 -7.51 -13.08 -23.67
CA ARG A 549 -7.73 -14.53 -23.81
C ARG A 549 -6.45 -15.33 -23.54
N ARG A 550 -5.32 -14.93 -24.14
CA ARG A 550 -4.03 -15.61 -23.92
C ARG A 550 -3.56 -15.54 -22.47
N VAL A 551 -3.76 -14.40 -21.80
CA VAL A 551 -3.46 -14.24 -20.37
C VAL A 551 -4.33 -15.18 -19.54
N LEU A 552 -5.64 -15.23 -19.79
CA LEU A 552 -6.58 -16.11 -19.09
C LEU A 552 -6.21 -17.59 -19.28
N ASP A 553 -5.99 -18.02 -20.53
CA ASP A 553 -5.59 -19.39 -20.86
C ASP A 553 -4.33 -19.78 -20.08
N ARG A 554 -3.29 -18.92 -20.09
CA ARG A 554 -2.04 -19.16 -19.35
C ARG A 554 -2.25 -19.23 -17.84
N VAL A 555 -3.07 -18.35 -17.28
CA VAL A 555 -3.39 -18.32 -15.85
C VAL A 555 -4.09 -19.61 -15.42
N ILE A 556 -5.11 -20.05 -16.17
CA ILE A 556 -5.81 -21.31 -15.90
C ILE A 556 -4.81 -22.46 -15.90
N GLU A 557 -4.01 -22.58 -16.95
CA GLU A 557 -3.11 -23.73 -17.13
C GLU A 557 -1.96 -23.77 -16.11
N THR A 558 -1.43 -22.62 -15.70
CA THR A 558 -0.23 -22.59 -14.84
C THR A 558 -0.47 -22.28 -13.38
N ARG A 559 -1.61 -21.67 -13.04
CA ARG A 559 -1.91 -21.23 -11.67
C ARG A 559 -3.08 -21.98 -11.06
N LEU A 560 -4.13 -22.24 -11.84
CA LEU A 560 -5.35 -22.88 -11.33
C LEU A 560 -5.33 -24.40 -11.51
N ARG A 561 -5.07 -24.89 -12.72
CA ARG A 561 -5.10 -26.33 -13.03
C ARG A 561 -4.22 -27.15 -12.07
N PRO A 562 -2.95 -26.78 -11.80
CA PRO A 562 -2.09 -27.56 -10.90
C PRO A 562 -2.64 -27.70 -9.46
N VAL A 563 -3.50 -26.77 -9.03
CA VAL A 563 -4.14 -26.79 -7.72
C VAL A 563 -5.36 -27.70 -7.71
N PHE A 564 -6.17 -27.67 -8.77
CA PHE A 564 -7.47 -28.36 -8.78
C PHE A 564 -7.43 -29.77 -9.39
N THR A 565 -6.43 -30.13 -10.20
CA THR A 565 -6.35 -31.44 -10.88
C THR A 565 -5.27 -32.37 -10.32
N GLY A 566 -4.68 -32.05 -9.17
CA GLY A 566 -3.72 -32.94 -8.52
C GLY A 566 -4.38 -34.29 -8.19
N GLU A 567 -3.70 -35.40 -8.49
CA GLU A 567 -4.19 -36.76 -8.13
C GLU A 567 -4.39 -36.93 -6.61
N LYS A 568 -3.70 -36.11 -5.80
CA LYS A 568 -3.77 -36.12 -4.35
C LYS A 568 -3.96 -34.69 -3.83
N PRO A 569 -4.71 -34.52 -2.73
CA PRO A 569 -4.84 -33.22 -2.08
C PRO A 569 -3.47 -32.64 -1.74
N LEU A 570 -3.28 -31.35 -2.02
CA LEU A 570 -2.04 -30.67 -1.74
C LEU A 570 -1.71 -30.75 -0.24
N GLN A 571 -0.48 -31.15 0.04
CA GLN A 571 0.04 -31.17 1.40
C GLN A 571 0.80 -29.88 1.66
N LEU A 572 0.64 -29.37 2.88
CA LEU A 572 1.46 -28.28 3.34
C LEU A 572 2.91 -28.74 3.44
N ALA A 573 3.82 -27.91 2.91
CA ALA A 573 5.25 -28.09 3.07
C ALA A 573 5.64 -28.04 4.56
N SER A 574 6.91 -28.27 4.89
CA SER A 574 7.36 -28.02 6.25
C SER A 574 7.19 -26.54 6.61
N GLU A 575 7.09 -26.23 7.90
CA GLU A 575 7.03 -24.84 8.36
C GLU A 575 8.27 -24.05 7.96
N ARG A 576 9.44 -24.68 8.03
CA ARG A 576 10.72 -24.06 7.68
C ARG A 576 10.87 -23.84 6.17
N ALA A 577 10.29 -24.71 5.33
CA ALA A 577 10.16 -24.47 3.90
C ALA A 577 9.30 -23.24 3.58
N ARG A 578 8.10 -23.17 4.16
CA ARG A 578 7.21 -22.00 4.00
C ARG A 578 7.88 -20.71 4.47
N ARG A 579 8.53 -20.74 5.63
CA ARG A 579 9.30 -19.60 6.16
C ARG A 579 10.40 -19.16 5.21
N THR A 580 11.16 -20.11 4.68
CA THR A 580 12.24 -19.85 3.73
C THR A 580 11.72 -19.10 2.51
N TRP A 581 10.64 -19.60 1.90
CA TRP A 581 10.03 -18.94 0.75
C TRP A 581 9.41 -17.59 1.10
N ALA A 582 8.71 -17.48 2.23
CA ALA A 582 8.11 -16.22 2.67
C ALA A 582 9.17 -15.14 2.93
N PHE A 583 10.28 -15.52 3.57
CA PHE A 583 11.35 -14.58 3.85
C PHE A 583 12.15 -14.20 2.59
N ALA A 584 12.44 -15.16 1.71
CA ALA A 584 13.09 -14.87 0.44
C ALA A 584 12.24 -13.90 -0.42
N ARG A 585 10.94 -14.18 -0.54
CA ARG A 585 9.96 -13.29 -1.19
C ARG A 585 10.00 -11.87 -0.63
N TYR A 586 9.95 -11.75 0.70
CA TYR A 586 10.02 -10.47 1.39
C TYR A 586 11.34 -9.76 1.07
N MET A 587 12.48 -10.45 1.15
CA MET A 587 13.79 -9.84 0.91
C MET A 587 14.06 -9.48 -0.55
N ILE A 588 13.46 -10.20 -1.51
CA ILE A 588 13.47 -9.79 -2.92
C ILE A 588 12.89 -8.38 -3.04
N GLY A 589 11.71 -8.12 -2.45
CA GLY A 589 11.12 -6.77 -2.46
C GLY A 589 11.94 -5.74 -1.67
N GLN A 590 12.38 -6.09 -0.45
CA GLN A 590 13.13 -5.15 0.41
C GLN A 590 14.47 -4.71 -0.18
N SER A 591 15.11 -5.54 -1.00
CA SER A 591 16.44 -5.26 -1.57
C SER A 591 16.46 -4.07 -2.52
N VAL A 592 15.29 -3.53 -2.93
CA VAL A 592 15.19 -2.29 -3.72
C VAL A 592 15.92 -1.12 -3.06
N ILE A 593 16.00 -1.11 -1.72
CA ILE A 593 16.68 -0.06 -0.98
C ILE A 593 18.17 0.05 -1.33
N PHE A 594 18.85 -1.06 -1.68
CA PHE A 594 20.26 -1.03 -2.05
C PHE A 594 20.46 -0.42 -3.44
N ALA A 595 19.51 -0.66 -4.35
CA ALA A 595 19.51 -0.08 -5.69
C ALA A 595 19.06 1.39 -5.73
N ARG A 596 18.27 1.82 -4.74
CA ARG A 596 17.81 3.21 -4.58
C ARG A 596 18.93 4.16 -4.12
N PHE A 597 19.91 3.64 -3.39
CA PHE A 597 21.02 4.42 -2.85
C PHE A 597 22.38 3.88 -3.32
N PRO A 598 22.63 3.76 -4.64
CA PRO A 598 23.81 3.04 -5.15
C PRO A 598 25.14 3.79 -4.93
N HIS A 599 25.08 5.09 -4.62
CA HIS A 599 26.23 5.93 -4.32
C HIS A 599 26.67 5.86 -2.85
N VAL A 600 25.88 5.24 -1.98
CA VAL A 600 26.28 4.97 -0.60
C VAL A 600 27.28 3.80 -0.65
N PRO A 601 28.53 3.97 -0.19
CA PRO A 601 29.57 2.94 -0.32
C PRO A 601 29.13 1.59 0.26
N GLU A 602 28.39 1.63 1.38
CA GLU A 602 27.91 0.46 2.12
C GLU A 602 26.82 -0.32 1.36
N SER A 603 26.14 0.28 0.38
CA SER A 603 25.01 -0.37 -0.31
C SER A 603 25.39 -1.69 -0.92
N ARG A 604 26.55 -1.77 -1.57
CA ARG A 604 27.04 -2.99 -2.20
C ARG A 604 27.40 -4.05 -1.15
N ASP A 605 28.05 -3.64 -0.08
CA ASP A 605 28.52 -4.55 0.96
C ASP A 605 27.34 -5.15 1.74
N TYR A 606 26.35 -4.34 2.12
CA TYR A 606 25.13 -4.83 2.76
C TYR A 606 24.27 -5.64 1.80
N ALA A 607 24.17 -5.25 0.53
CA ALA A 607 23.49 -6.06 -0.48
C ALA A 607 24.12 -7.46 -0.60
N GLN A 608 25.45 -7.56 -0.62
CA GLN A 608 26.14 -8.85 -0.65
C GLN A 608 25.93 -9.65 0.64
N GLN A 609 26.01 -9.00 1.81
CA GLN A 609 25.80 -9.65 3.10
C GLN A 609 24.36 -10.14 3.31
N VAL A 610 23.38 -9.47 2.70
CA VAL A 610 21.96 -9.83 2.80
C VAL A 610 21.56 -10.79 1.69
N VAL A 611 21.65 -10.35 0.44
CA VAL A 611 21.17 -11.11 -0.72
C VAL A 611 22.11 -12.27 -1.02
N GLY A 612 23.43 -12.05 -0.97
CA GLY A 612 24.43 -13.10 -1.17
C GLY A 612 24.32 -14.19 -0.11
N PHE A 613 24.23 -13.82 1.17
CA PHE A 613 24.00 -14.78 2.26
C PHE A 613 22.75 -15.64 2.03
N LEU A 614 21.62 -15.02 1.65
CA LEU A 614 20.39 -15.76 1.38
C LEU A 614 20.53 -16.70 0.18
N CYS A 615 21.19 -16.27 -0.90
CA CYS A 615 21.49 -17.11 -2.05
C CYS A 615 22.32 -18.33 -1.64
N ASP A 616 23.41 -18.11 -0.89
CA ASP A 616 24.31 -19.18 -0.44
C ASP A 616 23.57 -20.20 0.44
N ARG A 617 22.71 -19.72 1.35
CA ARG A 617 21.89 -20.58 2.21
C ARG A 617 20.91 -21.41 1.40
N LEU A 618 20.19 -20.80 0.45
CA LEU A 618 19.24 -21.51 -0.43
C LEU A 618 19.94 -22.53 -1.33
N GLN A 619 21.11 -22.20 -1.88
CA GLN A 619 21.88 -23.13 -2.71
C GLN A 619 22.42 -24.32 -1.91
N THR A 620 22.82 -24.10 -0.65
CA THR A 620 23.41 -25.14 0.20
C THR A 620 22.36 -26.04 0.86
N ALA A 621 21.26 -25.47 1.34
CA ALA A 621 20.28 -26.15 2.19
C ALA A 621 18.84 -26.20 1.60
N GLY A 622 18.63 -25.64 0.40
CA GLY A 622 17.35 -25.69 -0.30
C GLY A 622 16.22 -25.00 0.45
N ALA A 623 15.02 -25.58 0.39
CA ALA A 623 13.84 -25.04 1.06
C ALA A 623 13.97 -25.02 2.60
N GLU A 624 14.87 -25.81 3.19
CA GLU A 624 15.08 -25.84 4.65
C GLU A 624 16.16 -24.85 5.12
N ALA A 625 16.53 -23.88 4.28
CA ALA A 625 17.69 -23.02 4.52
C ALA A 625 17.51 -22.01 5.67
N ILE A 626 16.31 -21.45 5.87
CA ILE A 626 16.11 -20.24 6.66
C ILE A 626 15.26 -20.53 7.90
N GLY A 627 15.86 -20.42 9.07
CA GLY A 627 15.20 -20.44 10.38
C GLY A 627 15.03 -19.03 10.95
N GLU A 628 14.55 -18.96 12.20
CA GLU A 628 14.33 -17.66 12.87
C GLU A 628 15.63 -16.90 13.13
N ASN A 629 16.74 -17.60 13.37
CA ASN A 629 18.05 -16.99 13.57
C ASN A 629 18.56 -16.34 12.28
N GLU A 630 18.40 -17.00 11.13
CA GLU A 630 18.75 -16.42 9.83
C GLU A 630 17.87 -15.20 9.52
N VAL A 631 16.57 -15.28 9.80
CA VAL A 631 15.65 -14.13 9.67
C VAL A 631 16.13 -12.96 10.53
N ALA A 632 16.43 -13.21 11.81
CA ALA A 632 16.88 -12.17 12.74
C ALA A 632 18.21 -11.54 12.30
N THR A 633 19.16 -12.36 11.84
CA THR A 633 20.47 -11.90 11.34
C THR A 633 20.31 -10.98 10.13
N VAL A 634 19.55 -11.41 9.13
CA VAL A 634 19.35 -10.63 7.90
C VAL A 634 18.55 -9.36 8.18
N ARG A 635 17.51 -9.42 9.03
CA ARG A 635 16.78 -8.22 9.45
C ARG A 635 17.66 -7.23 10.21
N GLY A 636 18.57 -7.72 11.07
CA GLY A 636 19.55 -6.89 11.76
C GLY A 636 20.43 -6.11 10.78
N LEU A 637 21.08 -6.83 9.86
CA LEU A 637 21.91 -6.22 8.81
C LEU A 637 21.14 -5.21 7.96
N TYR A 638 19.91 -5.56 7.55
CA TYR A 638 19.06 -4.67 6.79
C TYR A 638 18.71 -3.40 7.58
N SER A 639 18.30 -3.55 8.84
CA SER A 639 17.96 -2.43 9.72
C SER A 639 19.17 -1.53 10.01
N ASP A 640 20.37 -2.09 10.16
CA ASP A 640 21.60 -1.32 10.32
C ASP A 640 21.85 -0.43 9.09
N TYR A 641 21.68 -0.99 7.88
CA TYR A 641 21.79 -0.21 6.65
C TYR A 641 20.74 0.91 6.55
N VAL A 642 19.47 0.64 6.90
CA VAL A 642 18.44 1.68 6.99
C VAL A 642 18.85 2.77 8.00
N GLY A 643 19.45 2.38 9.12
CA GLY A 643 20.02 3.28 10.13
C GLY A 643 21.08 4.21 9.53
N ILE A 644 22.03 3.67 8.77
CA ILE A 644 23.07 4.45 8.07
C ILE A 644 22.43 5.49 7.13
N LEU A 645 21.41 5.10 6.36
CA LEU A 645 20.71 6.04 5.46
C LEU A 645 20.04 7.19 6.22
N ALA A 646 19.44 6.90 7.39
CA ALA A 646 18.80 7.90 8.23
C ALA A 646 19.84 8.83 8.89
N GLU A 647 20.93 8.27 9.41
CA GLU A 647 22.04 9.03 10.01
C GLU A 647 22.72 9.97 9.02
N ARG A 648 22.81 9.56 7.74
CA ARG A 648 23.31 10.38 6.63
C ARG A 648 22.28 11.34 6.04
N CYS A 649 21.06 11.38 6.60
CA CYS A 649 19.98 12.22 6.11
C CYS A 649 19.64 11.97 4.62
N LEU A 650 19.71 10.71 4.19
CA LEU A 650 19.30 10.28 2.85
C LEU A 650 17.83 9.85 2.84
N ILE A 651 17.31 9.47 4.01
CA ILE A 651 15.90 9.19 4.27
C ILE A 651 15.45 9.89 5.54
N THR A 652 14.15 10.14 5.65
CA THR A 652 13.58 10.76 6.85
C THR A 652 13.45 9.74 8.00
N PRO A 653 13.24 10.19 9.25
CA PRO A 653 12.90 9.29 10.35
C PRO A 653 11.64 8.45 10.09
N ASP A 654 10.64 9.01 9.38
CA ASP A 654 9.43 8.27 8.99
C ASP A 654 9.75 7.19 7.95
N ASP A 655 10.56 7.52 6.94
CA ASP A 655 11.03 6.55 5.95
C ASP A 655 11.80 5.41 6.64
N ALA A 656 12.69 5.70 7.59
CA ALA A 656 13.42 4.67 8.33
C ALA A 656 12.48 3.74 9.13
N ALA A 657 11.49 4.32 9.82
CA ALA A 657 10.50 3.55 10.57
C ALA A 657 9.66 2.64 9.66
N ASN A 658 9.31 3.10 8.45
CA ASN A 658 8.56 2.30 7.48
C ASN A 658 9.46 1.27 6.79
N PHE A 659 10.62 1.66 6.25
CA PHE A 659 11.46 0.81 5.40
C PHE A 659 12.05 -0.39 6.15
N THR A 660 12.27 -0.29 7.47
CA THR A 660 12.65 -1.46 8.30
C THR A 660 11.60 -2.58 8.32
N GLU A 661 10.34 -2.27 7.98
CA GLU A 661 9.25 -3.22 7.87
C GLU A 661 8.81 -3.43 6.41
N ILE A 662 8.65 -2.37 5.62
CA ILE A 662 8.21 -2.38 4.22
C ILE A 662 8.89 -1.23 3.46
N CYS A 663 9.86 -1.54 2.60
CA CYS A 663 10.37 -0.62 1.58
C CYS A 663 9.63 -0.86 0.25
N PRO A 664 8.76 0.06 -0.19
CA PRO A 664 7.93 -0.17 -1.37
C PRO A 664 8.74 0.08 -2.66
N LEU A 665 8.47 -0.72 -3.70
CA LEU A 665 9.11 -0.58 -5.03
C LEU A 665 8.63 0.66 -5.79
N PHE A 666 7.38 1.06 -5.55
CA PHE A 666 6.73 2.24 -6.08
C PHE A 666 5.97 2.95 -4.96
N GLU A 667 5.75 4.24 -5.08
CA GLU A 667 5.07 4.99 -4.02
C GLU A 667 3.60 4.54 -3.86
N PRO A 668 3.14 4.22 -2.63
CA PRO A 668 1.75 3.81 -2.42
C PRO A 668 0.78 4.92 -2.85
N SER A 669 -0.14 4.60 -3.75
CA SER A 669 -1.20 5.51 -4.18
C SER A 669 -2.57 5.05 -3.67
N PHE A 670 -3.46 6.00 -3.44
CA PHE A 670 -4.81 5.74 -2.93
C PHE A 670 -5.77 5.48 -4.09
N ALA A 671 -6.62 4.47 -3.92
CA ALA A 671 -7.80 4.21 -4.72
C ALA A 671 -9.05 4.62 -3.92
N PHE A 672 -10.02 5.25 -4.59
CA PHE A 672 -11.24 5.76 -3.96
C PHE A 672 -12.44 4.98 -4.49
N TYR A 673 -12.89 3.98 -3.74
CA TYR A 673 -13.95 3.05 -4.18
C TYR A 673 -15.38 3.47 -3.80
N ASP A 674 -15.51 4.49 -2.95
CA ASP A 674 -16.79 4.93 -2.39
C ASP A 674 -17.24 6.30 -2.92
N GLU A 675 -16.76 6.74 -4.09
CA GLU A 675 -17.16 8.01 -4.71
C GLU A 675 -18.55 7.93 -5.37
N SER A 676 -19.10 9.09 -5.75
CA SER A 676 -20.41 9.12 -6.43
C SER A 676 -20.35 8.44 -7.80
N LYS A 677 -21.47 7.87 -8.29
CA LYS A 677 -21.52 7.22 -9.62
C LYS A 677 -21.01 8.10 -10.77
N ALA A 678 -21.20 9.42 -10.68
CA ALA A 678 -20.74 10.38 -11.68
C ALA A 678 -19.19 10.55 -11.73
N PHE A 679 -18.48 10.07 -10.71
CA PHE A 679 -17.02 10.09 -10.64
C PHE A 679 -16.39 9.01 -11.54
N TYR A 680 -17.08 7.88 -11.74
CA TYR A 680 -16.57 6.73 -12.47
C TYR A 680 -16.97 6.78 -13.94
N HIS A 681 -15.98 6.65 -14.81
CA HIS A 681 -16.18 6.45 -16.24
C HIS A 681 -16.72 5.03 -16.47
N GLN A 682 -17.27 4.76 -17.66
CA GLN A 682 -17.62 3.38 -17.99
C GLN A 682 -16.37 2.53 -18.17
N LEU A 683 -16.45 1.26 -17.79
CA LEU A 683 -15.30 0.35 -17.76
C LEU A 683 -14.70 0.11 -19.16
N ASP A 684 -15.54 0.07 -20.20
CA ASP A 684 -15.11 -0.07 -21.59
C ASP A 684 -14.36 1.17 -22.10
N GLU A 685 -14.71 2.37 -21.62
CA GLU A 685 -14.00 3.62 -21.93
C GLU A 685 -12.61 3.62 -21.29
N VAL A 686 -12.55 3.28 -19.99
CA VAL A 686 -11.29 3.20 -19.22
C VAL A 686 -10.36 2.14 -19.79
N GLN A 687 -10.90 0.98 -20.16
CA GLN A 687 -10.11 -0.08 -20.80
C GLN A 687 -9.55 0.37 -22.15
N ARG A 688 -10.36 1.03 -23.00
CA ARG A 688 -9.89 1.53 -24.30
C ARG A 688 -8.81 2.58 -24.13
N GLU A 689 -8.99 3.52 -23.21
CA GLU A 689 -7.99 4.54 -22.89
C GLU A 689 -6.66 3.90 -22.43
N ILE A 690 -6.73 2.96 -21.48
CA ILE A 690 -5.54 2.40 -20.84
C ILE A 690 -4.85 1.37 -21.76
N LEU A 691 -5.58 0.48 -22.40
CA LEU A 691 -5.00 -0.55 -23.29
C LEU A 691 -4.72 -0.03 -24.71
N GLY A 692 -5.05 1.24 -24.98
CA GLY A 692 -4.74 1.96 -26.21
C GLY A 692 -5.57 1.46 -27.40
N GLY A 693 -6.90 1.44 -27.26
CA GLY A 693 -7.82 1.18 -28.38
C GLY A 693 -7.57 2.08 -29.58
#